data_AF-A0A497ALS9-F1
#
_entry.id   AF-A0A497ALS9-F1
#
_cell.length_a   1.000
_cell.length_b   1.000
_cell.length_c   1.000
_cell.angle_alpha   90.00
_cell.angle_beta   90.00
_cell.angle_gamma   90.00
#
_symmetry.space_group_name_H-M   'P 1'
#
loop_
_entity.id
_entity.type
_entity.pdbx_description
1 polymer ?
#
loop_
_entity_poly.entity_id
_entity_poly.type
_entity_poly.pdbx_seq_one_letter_code
_entity_poly.pdbx_strand_id
1 'polypeptide(L)'
;CTTDSNGKCSITYTCSVEETATIKAKFRGDDDYKASECTFTITVSSKPTCNQSFRVVEEEDTSVRVPNSVVIVREKGTAKELGRCTTDSNGECTVKDIEEGVWCVAEASAPSGYEVISDSSTEFVTCTSLKTLKLRSTTCKQRVKVIDPSGKPIKGATVAIDMGTYSIQCEKPDGSGYGTDANGECDLCNLKKRTVYTACASKEGYKSYGSEGCKLFTACYDWALILKLYKPCEQQFLVLDQDNKPIEGVTVTVTPGNKTCKTDDKGVCRVSNLAENASYNAKASKEGYECFGSECKKDFRCTPNTSVVLRLKKIQKPYEIRITVKDEKGHGIKHAYVSVTKEIFEGTWQEVPCSDITVHQGICTTESWNGYGNLLKTDDNGVLSIGLPSLPGAACRYGFIAGKPGYLNEEMHEDWTKPVTTRRQGENGEGTYEFEFTLRFITEEDKFIVHTRGFKTGDQILCKKAYGWARCFLSTPDAVPIFKSPDSYPDGKAVFTKADGLVEGETYGIGPSVSKGYLPTGPVWCGKFEGTKDIYLYSRYGVFGEACELVGIPKDSDECRRFWGDMLDPVYCANVISGVFRGKDIYGAEYHPDAFELAMFPIVVVCSLLPMVPGGNITKYLGKVIRKGVKHGDDVAAVRKFIEENPTEAYRTLVYGDEARLNLWIKAIADGDIEKARGLGEDILNNPAIKDSEAINKFNQWLDELEKQIDNIDPAHPDYAKVVADIRDNVREAAGDVLAYIGDADLVRGSGERLAKLLDENWDGAFKLARRAKPKYHFFESFEIVKYGKALDGTPMKPHMHDYALVLTAFNKANK
;
A
#
# COMPACT_ATOMS: atom_id res chain seq x y z
N CYS A 1 -29.60 -84.13 77.66
CA CYS A 1 -29.00 -84.94 76.59
C CYS A 1 -27.61 -85.36 77.07
N THR A 2 -27.10 -86.53 76.68
CA THR A 2 -25.79 -87.05 77.11
C THR A 2 -24.71 -86.58 76.12
N THR A 3 -23.60 -86.04 76.61
CA THR A 3 -22.51 -85.54 75.76
C THR A 3 -21.78 -86.68 75.07
N ASP A 4 -21.33 -86.46 73.83
CA ASP A 4 -20.42 -87.35 73.13
C ASP A 4 -19.00 -87.31 73.73
N SER A 5 -18.07 -88.11 73.18
CA SER A 5 -16.68 -88.21 73.65
C SER A 5 -15.89 -86.90 73.54
N ASN A 6 -16.42 -85.87 72.86
CA ASN A 6 -15.82 -84.54 72.75
C ASN A 6 -16.55 -83.49 73.60
N GLY A 7 -17.45 -83.93 74.49
CA GLY A 7 -18.20 -83.04 75.39
C GLY A 7 -19.36 -82.30 74.72
N LYS A 8 -19.75 -82.65 73.49
CA LYS A 8 -20.79 -81.93 72.75
C LYS A 8 -22.14 -82.63 72.89
N CYS A 9 -23.19 -81.83 73.05
CA CYS A 9 -24.56 -82.33 73.07
C CYS A 9 -25.48 -81.38 72.31
N SER A 10 -26.22 -81.90 71.33
CA SER A 10 -27.20 -81.12 70.55
C SER A 10 -28.62 -81.55 70.88
N ILE A 11 -29.49 -80.58 71.12
CA ILE A 11 -30.94 -80.77 71.26
C ILE A 11 -31.62 -79.91 70.18
N THR A 12 -32.47 -80.54 69.38
CA THR A 12 -33.29 -79.84 68.38
C THR A 12 -34.73 -79.86 68.83
N TYR A 13 -35.38 -78.69 68.87
CA TYR A 13 -36.82 -78.56 69.10
C TYR A 13 -37.40 -77.55 68.11
N THR A 14 -38.70 -77.64 67.87
CA THR A 14 -39.45 -76.78 66.95
C THR A 14 -40.49 -76.01 67.75
N CYS A 15 -40.56 -74.70 67.58
CA CYS A 15 -41.61 -73.86 68.18
C CYS A 15 -42.12 -72.84 67.16
N SER A 16 -43.38 -72.41 67.34
CA SER A 16 -44.03 -71.37 66.54
C SER A 16 -44.21 -70.13 67.42
N VAL A 17 -43.84 -68.95 66.93
CA VAL A 17 -43.87 -67.70 67.71
C VAL A 17 -44.34 -66.55 66.83
N GLU A 18 -45.19 -65.67 67.35
CA GLU A 18 -45.71 -64.52 66.58
C GLU A 18 -44.93 -63.21 66.81
N GLU A 19 -44.26 -62.99 67.97
CA GLU A 19 -43.44 -61.77 68.20
C GLU A 19 -42.10 -62.03 68.92
N THR A 20 -42.07 -62.63 70.11
CA THR A 20 -40.80 -62.93 70.82
C THR A 20 -40.88 -64.19 71.68
N ALA A 21 -39.86 -65.05 71.61
CA ALA A 21 -39.72 -66.20 72.51
C ALA A 21 -38.32 -66.25 73.14
N THR A 22 -38.28 -66.64 74.42
CA THR A 22 -37.04 -66.84 75.18
C THR A 22 -36.92 -68.30 75.58
N ILE A 23 -35.84 -68.97 75.19
CA ILE A 23 -35.53 -70.33 75.64
C ILE A 23 -34.45 -70.27 76.72
N LYS A 24 -34.74 -70.92 77.85
CA LYS A 24 -33.80 -71.10 78.97
C LYS A 24 -33.39 -72.56 79.05
N ALA A 25 -32.09 -72.81 78.99
CA ALA A 25 -31.52 -74.14 79.22
C ALA A 25 -30.72 -74.14 80.53
N LYS A 26 -31.03 -75.10 81.41
CA LYS A 26 -30.30 -75.34 82.67
C LYS A 26 -29.54 -76.64 82.58
N PHE A 27 -28.26 -76.61 82.94
CA PHE A 27 -27.38 -77.78 82.97
C PHE A 27 -27.05 -78.13 84.43
N ARG A 28 -27.03 -79.43 84.76
CA ARG A 28 -26.61 -79.96 86.06
C ARG A 28 -25.57 -81.05 85.80
N GLY A 29 -24.33 -80.86 86.28
CA GLY A 29 -23.30 -81.89 86.27
C GLY A 29 -23.32 -82.70 87.57
N ASP A 30 -22.89 -83.96 87.51
CA ASP A 30 -22.63 -84.77 88.70
C ASP A 30 -21.29 -84.31 89.32
N ASP A 31 -21.32 -84.10 90.64
CA ASP A 31 -20.25 -83.67 91.55
C ASP A 31 -19.83 -82.18 91.53
N ASP A 32 -20.41 -81.45 92.50
CA ASP A 32 -19.86 -80.31 93.26
C ASP A 32 -19.32 -79.03 92.56
N TYR A 33 -19.77 -78.66 91.36
CA TYR A 33 -19.58 -77.29 90.86
C TYR A 33 -20.82 -76.62 90.22
N LYS A 34 -20.92 -75.29 90.42
CA LYS A 34 -22.08 -74.38 90.22
C LYS A 34 -22.86 -74.56 88.91
N ALA A 35 -24.19 -74.51 89.01
CA ALA A 35 -25.11 -74.44 87.88
C ALA A 35 -24.89 -73.16 87.05
N SER A 36 -24.78 -73.31 85.72
CA SER A 36 -24.80 -72.21 84.76
C SER A 36 -26.09 -72.25 83.94
N GLU A 37 -26.76 -71.10 83.83
CA GLU A 37 -27.98 -70.92 83.05
C GLU A 37 -27.64 -70.08 81.82
N CYS A 38 -27.96 -70.60 80.63
CA CYS A 38 -27.77 -69.88 79.38
C CYS A 38 -29.14 -69.58 78.79
N THR A 39 -29.39 -68.32 78.46
CA THR A 39 -30.67 -67.84 77.94
C THR A 39 -30.47 -67.31 76.52
N PHE A 40 -31.32 -67.74 75.59
CA PHE A 40 -31.35 -67.27 74.21
C PHE A 40 -32.72 -66.69 73.89
N THR A 41 -32.76 -65.50 73.30
CA THR A 41 -34.00 -64.81 72.91
C THR A 41 -34.05 -64.66 71.39
N ILE A 42 -35.18 -65.02 70.77
CA ILE A 42 -35.44 -64.86 69.35
C ILE A 42 -36.59 -63.86 69.18
N THR A 43 -36.39 -62.81 68.39
CA THR A 43 -37.39 -61.75 68.11
C THR A 43 -37.62 -61.67 66.60
N VAL A 44 -38.88 -61.65 66.17
CA VAL A 44 -39.27 -61.41 64.77
C VAL A 44 -39.88 -60.01 64.70
N SER A 45 -39.40 -59.15 63.79
CA SER A 45 -39.92 -57.79 63.61
C SER A 45 -40.50 -57.59 62.22
N SER A 46 -41.72 -57.06 62.13
CA SER A 46 -42.28 -56.52 60.89
C SER A 46 -41.60 -55.20 60.55
N LYS A 47 -41.18 -55.00 59.30
CA LYS A 47 -40.56 -53.75 58.86
C LYS A 47 -41.61 -52.61 58.84
N PRO A 48 -41.29 -51.39 59.28
CA PRO A 48 -42.18 -50.25 59.14
C PRO A 48 -42.47 -49.93 57.66
N THR A 49 -43.66 -49.38 57.37
CA THR A 49 -44.09 -48.97 56.02
C THR A 49 -44.34 -47.45 55.96
N CYS A 50 -44.21 -46.87 54.76
CA CYS A 50 -44.34 -45.43 54.53
C CYS A 50 -45.19 -45.11 53.28
N ASN A 51 -45.66 -43.86 53.17
CA ASN A 51 -46.34 -43.35 51.96
C ASN A 51 -45.44 -42.36 51.22
N GLN A 52 -45.19 -42.57 49.93
CA GLN A 52 -44.37 -41.69 49.09
C GLN A 52 -45.24 -40.92 48.10
N SER A 53 -45.10 -39.59 48.08
CA SER A 53 -45.78 -38.73 47.10
C SER A 53 -44.85 -38.28 45.98
N PHE A 54 -45.39 -38.20 44.77
CA PHE A 54 -44.72 -37.80 43.54
C PHE A 54 -45.46 -36.67 42.84
N ARG A 55 -44.71 -35.80 42.17
CA ARG A 55 -45.22 -34.79 41.26
C ARG A 55 -44.54 -34.95 39.91
N VAL A 56 -45.32 -35.09 38.84
CA VAL A 56 -44.83 -35.16 37.47
C VAL A 56 -45.05 -33.82 36.78
N VAL A 57 -43.97 -33.22 36.29
CA VAL A 57 -43.97 -31.91 35.62
C VAL A 57 -43.31 -32.00 34.25
N GLU A 58 -43.56 -30.98 33.42
CA GLU A 58 -42.83 -30.84 32.16
C GLU A 58 -41.36 -30.44 32.43
N GLU A 59 -40.44 -30.98 31.64
CA GLU A 59 -38.98 -30.82 31.84
C GLU A 59 -38.51 -29.37 31.69
N GLU A 60 -38.95 -28.69 30.62
CA GLU A 60 -38.57 -27.33 30.23
C GLU A 60 -39.39 -26.29 31.00
N ASP A 61 -40.65 -26.60 31.35
CA ASP A 61 -41.52 -25.75 32.17
C ASP A 61 -42.14 -26.52 33.35
N THR A 62 -41.45 -26.49 34.49
CA THR A 62 -41.89 -27.16 35.72
C THR A 62 -43.19 -26.60 36.35
N SER A 63 -43.74 -25.50 35.82
CA SER A 63 -45.07 -25.01 36.21
C SER A 63 -46.19 -25.85 35.57
N VAL A 64 -45.91 -26.48 34.42
CA VAL A 64 -46.84 -27.36 33.73
C VAL A 64 -46.91 -28.70 34.45
N ARG A 65 -48.12 -29.06 34.88
CA ARG A 65 -48.42 -30.34 35.55
C ARG A 65 -48.81 -31.39 34.52
N VAL A 66 -48.31 -32.62 34.70
CA VAL A 66 -48.58 -33.73 33.76
C VAL A 66 -49.59 -34.70 34.39
N PRO A 67 -50.89 -34.60 34.06
CA PRO A 67 -51.92 -35.53 34.52
C PRO A 67 -51.84 -36.88 33.79
N ASN A 68 -52.43 -37.91 34.40
CA ASN A 68 -52.56 -39.27 33.84
C ASN A 68 -51.24 -40.00 33.55
N SER A 69 -50.11 -39.52 34.10
CA SER A 69 -48.83 -40.26 34.06
C SER A 69 -48.86 -41.35 35.13
N VAL A 70 -48.45 -42.56 34.78
CA VAL A 70 -48.33 -43.67 35.75
C VAL A 70 -46.91 -43.69 36.31
N VAL A 71 -46.77 -43.56 37.63
CA VAL A 71 -45.52 -43.71 38.37
C VAL A 71 -45.46 -45.11 38.97
N ILE A 72 -44.38 -45.84 38.69
CA ILE A 72 -44.14 -47.19 39.22
C ILE A 72 -42.91 -47.14 40.13
N VAL A 73 -43.05 -47.65 41.36
CA VAL A 73 -41.95 -47.78 42.32
C VAL A 73 -41.48 -49.23 42.33
N ARG A 74 -40.19 -49.45 42.10
CA ARG A 74 -39.55 -50.77 42.10
C ARG A 74 -38.38 -50.83 43.09
N GLU A 75 -38.09 -52.03 43.55
CA GLU A 75 -36.87 -52.31 44.29
C GLU A 75 -35.65 -52.23 43.36
N LYS A 76 -34.63 -51.47 43.78
CA LYS A 76 -33.43 -51.17 42.98
C LYS A 76 -32.68 -52.45 42.64
N GLY A 77 -32.44 -52.67 41.35
CA GLY A 77 -31.72 -53.85 40.85
C GLY A 77 -32.58 -55.11 40.72
N THR A 78 -33.89 -55.02 40.96
CA THR A 78 -34.85 -56.12 40.75
C THR A 78 -36.02 -55.66 39.87
N ALA A 79 -36.78 -56.61 39.33
CA ALA A 79 -38.03 -56.33 38.62
C ALA A 79 -39.25 -56.23 39.55
N LYS A 80 -39.04 -56.30 40.88
CA LYS A 80 -40.13 -56.33 41.87
C LYS A 80 -40.77 -54.96 41.98
N GLU A 81 -42.05 -54.88 41.62
CA GLU A 81 -42.87 -53.70 41.82
C GLU A 81 -43.37 -53.64 43.27
N LEU A 82 -43.16 -52.49 43.90
CA LEU A 82 -43.59 -52.20 45.27
C LEU A 82 -44.91 -51.42 45.31
N GLY A 83 -45.24 -50.72 44.22
CA GLY A 83 -46.53 -50.07 44.04
C GLY A 83 -46.54 -49.14 42.83
N ARG A 84 -47.73 -48.63 42.50
CA ARG A 84 -47.95 -47.67 41.41
C ARG A 84 -49.03 -46.65 41.76
N CYS A 85 -48.94 -45.47 41.16
CA CYS A 85 -49.98 -44.44 41.22
C CYS A 85 -50.11 -43.70 39.88
N THR A 86 -51.25 -43.02 39.67
CA THR A 86 -51.50 -42.22 38.47
C THR A 86 -51.71 -40.76 38.87
N THR A 87 -51.07 -39.83 38.18
CA THR A 87 -51.14 -38.40 38.49
C THR A 87 -52.51 -37.79 38.21
N ASP A 88 -52.96 -36.93 39.13
CA ASP A 88 -54.19 -36.15 39.01
C ASP A 88 -54.01 -34.88 38.14
N SER A 89 -55.03 -33.99 38.09
CA SER A 89 -54.96 -32.71 37.38
C SER A 89 -53.87 -31.76 37.87
N ASN A 90 -53.38 -31.95 39.09
CA ASN A 90 -52.26 -31.19 39.66
C ASN A 90 -50.91 -31.87 39.38
N GLY A 91 -50.91 -32.98 38.63
CA GLY A 91 -49.71 -33.75 38.32
C GLY A 91 -49.19 -34.53 39.51
N GLU A 92 -50.01 -34.80 40.53
CA GLU A 92 -49.57 -35.43 41.78
C GLU A 92 -50.18 -36.83 41.98
N CYS A 93 -49.43 -37.74 42.60
CA CYS A 93 -49.95 -39.01 43.06
C CYS A 93 -49.16 -39.56 44.26
N THR A 94 -49.76 -40.50 45.00
CA THR A 94 -49.14 -41.12 46.18
C THR A 94 -49.19 -42.64 46.09
N VAL A 95 -48.05 -43.28 46.33
CA VAL A 95 -47.95 -44.74 46.55
C VAL A 95 -47.92 -44.99 48.05
N LYS A 96 -48.76 -45.91 48.54
CA LYS A 96 -48.93 -46.22 49.96
C LYS A 96 -48.23 -47.51 50.36
N ASP A 97 -47.94 -47.65 51.65
CA ASP A 97 -47.48 -48.89 52.29
C ASP A 97 -46.17 -49.48 51.74
N ILE A 98 -45.20 -48.63 51.37
CA ILE A 98 -43.86 -49.04 50.90
C ILE A 98 -43.00 -49.43 52.11
N GLU A 99 -42.39 -50.62 52.10
CA GLU A 99 -41.45 -51.08 53.16
C GLU A 99 -40.25 -50.14 53.31
N GLU A 100 -39.99 -49.66 54.54
CA GLU A 100 -38.85 -48.81 54.86
C GLU A 100 -37.52 -49.59 54.83
N GLY A 101 -36.45 -48.93 54.36
CA GLY A 101 -35.10 -49.51 54.28
C GLY A 101 -34.79 -50.27 52.99
N VAL A 102 -35.75 -50.40 52.07
CA VAL A 102 -35.51 -50.94 50.71
C VAL A 102 -35.02 -49.82 49.80
N TRP A 103 -33.94 -50.06 49.05
CA TRP A 103 -33.48 -49.11 48.03
C TRP A 103 -34.46 -49.14 46.87
N CYS A 104 -35.12 -48.02 46.61
CA CYS A 104 -36.22 -47.96 45.66
C CYS A 104 -35.94 -46.95 44.54
N VAL A 105 -36.48 -47.25 43.35
CA VAL A 105 -36.43 -46.38 42.17
C VAL A 105 -37.86 -46.14 41.69
N ALA A 106 -38.22 -44.88 41.45
CA ALA A 106 -39.51 -44.52 40.85
C ALA A 106 -39.32 -44.11 39.39
N GLU A 107 -40.15 -44.64 38.49
CA GLU A 107 -40.15 -44.33 37.06
C GLU A 107 -41.53 -43.81 36.63
N ALA A 108 -41.56 -42.68 35.93
CA ALA A 108 -42.78 -42.17 35.29
C ALA A 108 -42.91 -42.70 33.85
N SER A 109 -44.11 -43.18 33.50
CA SER A 109 -44.49 -43.47 32.11
C SER A 109 -45.10 -42.25 31.44
N ALA A 110 -44.77 -42.05 30.17
CA ALA A 110 -45.25 -40.90 29.41
C ALA A 110 -46.71 -41.09 28.94
N PRO A 111 -47.63 -40.17 29.32
CA PRO A 111 -48.94 -40.11 28.70
C PRO A 111 -48.86 -39.56 27.26
N SER A 112 -49.96 -39.63 26.51
CA SER A 112 -50.02 -39.10 25.15
C SER A 112 -49.58 -37.63 25.10
N GLY A 113 -48.71 -37.28 24.15
CA GLY A 113 -48.13 -35.94 24.02
C GLY A 113 -46.82 -35.72 24.79
N TYR A 114 -46.33 -36.72 25.53
CA TYR A 114 -45.06 -36.67 26.28
C TYR A 114 -44.14 -37.85 25.95
N GLU A 115 -42.86 -37.74 26.27
CA GLU A 115 -41.86 -38.79 26.19
C GLU A 115 -41.03 -38.90 27.48
N VAL A 116 -40.51 -40.11 27.75
CA VAL A 116 -39.68 -40.41 28.92
C VAL A 116 -38.23 -40.04 28.63
N ILE A 117 -37.56 -39.44 29.61
CA ILE A 117 -36.12 -39.12 29.56
C ILE A 117 -35.43 -39.90 30.69
N SER A 118 -34.57 -40.85 30.33
CA SER A 118 -34.04 -41.88 31.23
C SER A 118 -33.55 -41.38 32.58
N ASP A 119 -32.90 -40.22 32.61
CA ASP A 119 -32.16 -39.75 33.78
C ASP A 119 -32.99 -38.81 34.69
N SER A 120 -34.01 -38.13 34.13
CA SER A 120 -34.85 -37.15 34.85
C SER A 120 -36.25 -37.68 35.19
N SER A 121 -36.63 -38.84 34.66
CA SER A 121 -37.85 -39.58 35.01
C SER A 121 -37.62 -40.62 36.12
N THR A 122 -36.44 -40.63 36.73
CA THR A 122 -35.97 -41.66 37.66
C THR A 122 -35.48 -41.03 38.96
N GLU A 123 -36.06 -41.37 40.10
CA GLU A 123 -35.67 -40.81 41.41
C GLU A 123 -35.46 -41.90 42.47
N PHE A 124 -34.48 -41.67 43.36
CA PHE A 124 -34.30 -42.51 44.54
C PHE A 124 -35.38 -42.19 45.57
N VAL A 125 -36.12 -43.23 45.95
CA VAL A 125 -37.17 -43.08 46.95
C VAL A 125 -36.56 -43.26 48.33
N THR A 126 -36.49 -42.16 49.06
CA THR A 126 -36.37 -42.13 50.52
C THR A 126 -37.73 -41.71 51.05
N CYS A 127 -38.34 -42.47 51.97
CA CYS A 127 -39.62 -42.18 52.62
C CYS A 127 -39.62 -40.80 53.32
N THR A 128 -39.72 -39.73 52.52
CA THR A 128 -39.47 -38.32 52.87
C THR A 128 -40.36 -37.45 51.98
N SER A 129 -40.12 -36.14 51.96
CA SER A 129 -40.91 -35.13 51.23
C SER A 129 -41.19 -35.45 49.74
N LEU A 130 -42.12 -34.70 49.15
CA LEU A 130 -42.55 -34.78 47.74
C LEU A 130 -41.37 -34.88 46.76
N LYS A 131 -41.36 -35.92 45.92
CA LYS A 131 -40.37 -36.10 44.85
C LYS A 131 -40.93 -35.63 43.51
N THR A 132 -40.08 -35.01 42.67
CA THR A 132 -40.50 -34.49 41.37
C THR A 132 -39.87 -35.34 40.25
N LEU A 133 -40.70 -35.84 39.34
CA LEU A 133 -40.29 -36.53 38.12
C LEU A 133 -40.56 -35.62 36.93
N LYS A 134 -39.71 -35.66 35.91
CA LYS A 134 -39.85 -34.82 34.71
C LYS A 134 -40.13 -35.67 33.48
N LEU A 135 -41.06 -35.20 32.65
CA LEU A 135 -41.33 -35.74 31.31
C LEU A 135 -41.20 -34.61 30.29
N ARG A 136 -40.80 -34.93 29.05
CA ARG A 136 -40.67 -33.93 27.99
C ARG A 136 -41.88 -33.96 27.08
N SER A 137 -42.44 -32.80 26.75
CA SER A 137 -43.49 -32.74 25.74
C SER A 137 -42.95 -33.04 24.35
N THR A 138 -43.68 -33.83 23.57
CA THR A 138 -43.35 -34.15 22.17
C THR A 138 -43.89 -33.10 21.20
N THR A 139 -44.74 -32.19 21.68
CA THR A 139 -45.30 -31.09 20.90
C THR A 139 -44.89 -29.75 21.49
N CYS A 140 -45.11 -28.68 20.73
CA CYS A 140 -44.76 -27.35 21.15
C CYS A 140 -45.57 -26.29 20.43
N LYS A 141 -45.33 -25.05 20.86
CA LYS A 141 -45.95 -23.83 20.36
C LYS A 141 -44.89 -22.97 19.68
N GLN A 142 -45.06 -22.69 18.39
CA GLN A 142 -44.16 -21.80 17.64
C GLN A 142 -44.78 -20.42 17.47
N ARG A 143 -44.10 -19.38 17.97
CA ARG A 143 -44.50 -18.00 17.72
C ARG A 143 -44.13 -17.58 16.30
N VAL A 144 -45.08 -16.92 15.64
CA VAL A 144 -44.96 -16.37 14.29
C VAL A 144 -45.25 -14.87 14.30
N LYS A 145 -44.45 -14.11 13.55
CA LYS A 145 -44.69 -12.67 13.33
C LYS A 145 -44.90 -12.38 11.86
N VAL A 146 -45.99 -11.70 11.52
CA VAL A 146 -46.31 -11.27 10.15
C VAL A 146 -46.15 -9.76 10.05
N ILE A 147 -45.26 -9.32 9.18
CA ILE A 147 -44.91 -7.92 8.96
C ILE A 147 -44.99 -7.55 7.48
N ASP A 148 -45.06 -6.25 7.20
CA ASP A 148 -44.81 -5.75 5.86
C ASP A 148 -43.29 -5.58 5.59
N PRO A 149 -42.87 -5.31 4.34
CA PRO A 149 -41.45 -5.12 4.02
C PRO A 149 -40.77 -3.96 4.74
N SER A 150 -41.53 -2.99 5.29
CA SER A 150 -41.01 -1.90 6.10
C SER A 150 -40.79 -2.27 7.57
N GLY A 151 -41.24 -3.48 7.98
CA GLY A 151 -41.16 -3.97 9.35
C GLY A 151 -42.43 -3.73 10.17
N LYS A 152 -43.48 -3.14 9.60
CA LYS A 152 -44.71 -2.83 10.32
C LYS A 152 -45.54 -4.09 10.53
N PRO A 153 -46.08 -4.33 11.74
CA PRO A 153 -46.92 -5.50 12.01
C PRO A 153 -48.22 -5.48 11.21
N ILE A 154 -48.63 -6.66 10.73
CA ILE A 154 -49.88 -6.85 10.00
C ILE A 154 -50.87 -7.58 10.91
N LYS A 155 -51.83 -6.85 11.47
CA LYS A 155 -52.94 -7.40 12.27
C LYS A 155 -53.92 -8.20 11.41
N GLY A 156 -54.40 -9.34 11.91
CA GLY A 156 -55.43 -10.17 11.28
C GLY A 156 -54.96 -10.93 10.03
N ALA A 157 -53.65 -11.11 9.84
CA ALA A 157 -53.15 -12.06 8.86
C ALA A 157 -53.33 -13.49 9.38
N THR A 158 -53.69 -14.43 8.52
CA THR A 158 -53.73 -15.85 8.87
C THR A 158 -52.40 -16.50 8.53
N VAL A 159 -51.95 -17.45 9.33
CA VAL A 159 -50.81 -18.31 9.02
C VAL A 159 -51.28 -19.74 9.12
N ALA A 160 -50.97 -20.54 8.10
CA ALA A 160 -51.32 -21.95 8.07
C ALA A 160 -50.14 -22.83 7.67
N ILE A 161 -50.10 -24.05 8.22
CA ILE A 161 -49.30 -25.16 7.73
C ILE A 161 -50.26 -26.13 7.05
N ASP A 162 -50.04 -26.39 5.77
CA ASP A 162 -50.79 -27.39 5.01
C ASP A 162 -50.16 -28.78 5.22
N MET A 163 -50.95 -29.73 5.74
CA MET A 163 -50.56 -31.14 5.89
C MET A 163 -51.31 -32.07 4.91
N GLY A 164 -51.89 -31.49 3.85
CA GLY A 164 -52.59 -32.19 2.77
C GLY A 164 -54.02 -32.60 3.14
N THR A 165 -54.20 -33.32 4.25
CA THR A 165 -55.54 -33.76 4.72
C THR A 165 -56.20 -32.81 5.70
N TYR A 166 -55.42 -31.95 6.35
CA TYR A 166 -55.87 -30.87 7.23
C TYR A 166 -54.81 -29.76 7.27
N SER A 167 -55.16 -28.61 7.85
CA SER A 167 -54.21 -27.51 8.07
C SER A 167 -54.17 -27.10 9.54
N ILE A 168 -52.99 -26.73 10.02
CA ILE A 168 -52.84 -26.07 11.32
C ILE A 168 -52.92 -24.58 11.08
N GLN A 169 -53.86 -23.90 11.73
CA GLN A 169 -53.99 -22.44 11.70
C GLN A 169 -53.38 -21.82 12.95
N CYS A 170 -52.77 -20.64 12.80
CA CYS A 170 -52.23 -19.92 13.95
C CYS A 170 -53.33 -19.22 14.77
N GLU A 171 -53.18 -19.28 16.08
CA GLU A 171 -54.07 -18.68 17.07
C GLU A 171 -53.43 -17.43 17.65
N LYS A 172 -54.23 -16.45 18.05
CA LYS A 172 -53.71 -15.25 18.73
C LYS A 172 -53.09 -15.64 20.07
N PRO A 173 -52.05 -14.93 20.54
CA PRO A 173 -51.41 -15.26 21.82
C PRO A 173 -52.34 -15.16 23.03
N ASP A 174 -53.39 -14.35 22.94
CA ASP A 174 -54.42 -14.16 23.98
C ASP A 174 -55.56 -15.19 23.93
N GLY A 175 -55.54 -16.13 22.97
CA GLY A 175 -56.58 -17.14 22.77
C GLY A 175 -57.89 -16.62 22.19
N SER A 176 -57.97 -15.36 21.74
CA SER A 176 -59.21 -14.73 21.23
C SER A 176 -59.59 -15.14 19.79
N GLY A 177 -59.09 -16.27 19.30
CA GLY A 177 -59.36 -16.83 17.97
C GLY A 177 -58.14 -16.86 17.04
N TYR A 178 -58.37 -17.08 15.74
CA TYR A 178 -57.32 -17.28 14.73
C TYR A 178 -56.74 -15.97 14.16
N GLY A 179 -55.51 -16.07 13.65
CA GLY A 179 -54.77 -15.00 12.96
C GLY A 179 -53.92 -14.14 13.89
N THR A 180 -53.25 -13.15 13.32
CA THR A 180 -52.32 -12.27 14.06
C THR A 180 -53.03 -11.20 14.88
N ASP A 181 -52.46 -10.87 16.04
CA ASP A 181 -52.91 -9.80 16.92
C ASP A 181 -52.49 -8.40 16.42
N ALA A 182 -52.68 -7.36 17.25
CA ALA A 182 -52.30 -5.98 16.90
C ALA A 182 -50.78 -5.79 16.67
N ASN A 183 -49.95 -6.66 17.24
CA ASN A 183 -48.50 -6.68 17.09
C ASN A 183 -48.04 -7.57 15.92
N GLY A 184 -48.99 -8.12 15.16
CA GLY A 184 -48.70 -9.01 14.04
C GLY A 184 -48.26 -10.40 14.49
N GLU A 185 -48.55 -10.79 15.73
CA GLU A 185 -48.10 -12.05 16.32
C GLU A 185 -49.24 -13.06 16.42
N CYS A 186 -48.93 -14.32 16.13
CA CYS A 186 -49.79 -15.48 16.39
C CYS A 186 -48.93 -16.70 16.70
N ASP A 187 -49.54 -17.76 17.20
CA ASP A 187 -48.87 -18.96 17.61
C ASP A 187 -49.43 -20.18 16.88
N LEU A 188 -48.53 -21.00 16.33
CA LEU A 188 -48.86 -22.31 15.79
C LEU A 188 -48.72 -23.34 16.91
N CYS A 189 -49.85 -23.92 17.31
CA CYS A 189 -49.93 -24.84 18.44
C CYS A 189 -49.84 -26.31 17.99
N ASN A 190 -49.51 -27.19 18.93
CA ASN A 190 -49.48 -28.65 18.76
C ASN A 190 -48.53 -29.15 17.65
N LEU A 191 -47.44 -28.42 17.39
CA LEU A 191 -46.43 -28.83 16.42
C LEU A 191 -45.52 -29.90 17.02
N LYS A 192 -45.20 -30.95 16.26
CA LYS A 192 -44.22 -31.95 16.71
C LYS A 192 -42.84 -31.30 16.79
N LYS A 193 -42.20 -31.34 17.97
CA LYS A 193 -40.87 -30.74 18.19
C LYS A 193 -39.87 -31.28 17.15
N ARG A 194 -38.97 -30.40 16.68
CA ARG A 194 -37.89 -30.74 15.71
C ARG A 194 -38.34 -31.26 14.35
N THR A 195 -39.62 -31.12 14.01
CA THR A 195 -40.14 -31.45 12.67
C THR A 195 -40.11 -30.21 11.79
N VAL A 196 -39.74 -30.38 10.52
CA VAL A 196 -39.70 -29.31 9.53
C VAL A 196 -41.10 -29.12 8.94
N TYR A 197 -41.60 -27.89 8.99
CA TYR A 197 -42.88 -27.49 8.42
C TYR A 197 -42.70 -26.30 7.48
N THR A 198 -43.66 -26.11 6.57
CA THR A 198 -43.79 -24.88 5.78
C THR A 198 -44.99 -24.09 6.29
N ALA A 199 -44.75 -22.89 6.82
CA ALA A 199 -45.80 -21.97 7.24
C ALA A 199 -45.98 -20.87 6.19
N CYS A 200 -47.23 -20.67 5.76
CA CYS A 200 -47.62 -19.66 4.78
C CYS A 200 -48.55 -18.63 5.41
N ALA A 201 -48.22 -17.35 5.24
CA ALA A 201 -49.09 -16.24 5.64
C ALA A 201 -50.03 -15.85 4.51
N SER A 202 -51.25 -15.43 4.85
CA SER A 202 -52.21 -14.87 3.91
C SER A 202 -53.08 -13.80 4.56
N LYS A 203 -53.51 -12.81 3.77
CA LYS A 203 -54.45 -11.79 4.20
C LYS A 203 -55.12 -11.17 2.98
N GLU A 204 -56.43 -10.95 3.05
CA GLU A 204 -57.17 -10.27 2.00
C GLU A 204 -56.59 -8.86 1.74
N GLY A 205 -56.42 -8.51 0.45
CA GLY A 205 -55.80 -7.25 0.04
C GLY A 205 -54.27 -7.23 0.11
N TYR A 206 -53.61 -8.32 0.52
CA TYR A 206 -52.15 -8.47 0.55
C TYR A 206 -51.69 -9.58 -0.39
N LYS A 207 -50.42 -9.52 -0.80
CA LYS A 207 -49.72 -10.56 -1.58
C LYS A 207 -48.53 -11.09 -0.80
N SER A 208 -48.15 -12.34 -1.08
CA SER A 208 -46.94 -12.97 -0.52
C SER A 208 -45.68 -12.27 -1.03
N TYR A 209 -44.76 -11.94 -0.12
CA TYR A 209 -43.48 -11.32 -0.49
C TYR A 209 -42.44 -12.38 -0.90
N GLY A 210 -42.58 -12.92 -2.12
CA GLY A 210 -41.69 -13.98 -2.62
C GLY A 210 -41.72 -15.22 -1.72
N SER A 211 -40.55 -15.79 -1.42
CA SER A 211 -40.40 -16.89 -0.45
C SER A 211 -40.60 -16.44 1.00
N GLU A 212 -40.59 -15.15 1.30
CA GLU A 212 -40.75 -14.67 2.67
C GLU A 212 -42.19 -14.76 3.17
N GLY A 213 -43.18 -14.92 2.29
CA GLY A 213 -44.56 -15.17 2.71
C GLY A 213 -44.85 -16.64 3.03
N CYS A 214 -43.97 -17.58 2.63
CA CYS A 214 -44.07 -19.00 2.91
C CYS A 214 -42.69 -19.57 3.25
N LYS A 215 -42.42 -19.85 4.52
CA LYS A 215 -41.09 -20.29 4.97
C LYS A 215 -41.10 -21.70 5.56
N LEU A 216 -40.04 -22.43 5.24
CA LEU A 216 -39.65 -23.65 5.95
C LEU A 216 -39.05 -23.26 7.30
N PHE A 217 -39.44 -23.99 8.35
CA PHE A 217 -38.88 -23.81 9.69
C PHE A 217 -38.91 -25.13 10.46
N THR A 218 -38.02 -25.27 11.44
CA THR A 218 -37.99 -26.40 12.36
C THR A 218 -38.71 -26.01 13.65
N ALA A 219 -39.83 -26.69 13.94
CA ALA A 219 -40.68 -26.35 15.07
C ALA A 219 -39.93 -26.37 16.41
N CYS A 220 -39.97 -25.24 17.10
CA CYS A 220 -39.41 -25.01 18.44
C CYS A 220 -37.91 -25.27 18.57
N TYR A 221 -37.22 -25.12 17.44
CA TYR A 221 -35.77 -25.02 17.36
C TYR A 221 -35.38 -23.66 16.80
N ASP A 222 -36.15 -23.14 15.84
CA ASP A 222 -35.94 -21.81 15.29
C ASP A 222 -36.54 -20.72 16.21
N TRP A 223 -35.66 -19.83 16.69
CA TRP A 223 -35.99 -18.79 17.68
C TRP A 223 -36.91 -17.68 17.12
N ALA A 224 -37.06 -17.56 15.80
CA ALA A 224 -37.98 -16.59 15.19
C ALA A 224 -38.49 -17.04 13.80
N LEU A 225 -39.81 -17.19 13.68
CA LEU A 225 -40.49 -17.34 12.39
C LEU A 225 -41.13 -16.01 11.97
N ILE A 226 -40.53 -15.32 11.00
CA ILE A 226 -41.02 -14.05 10.47
C ILE A 226 -41.46 -14.25 9.02
N LEU A 227 -42.74 -13.97 8.75
CA LEU A 227 -43.35 -14.02 7.43
C LEU A 227 -43.68 -12.60 6.95
N LYS A 228 -43.58 -12.38 5.63
CA LYS A 228 -43.79 -11.07 5.02
C LYS A 228 -44.90 -11.10 3.99
N LEU A 229 -45.87 -10.22 4.18
CA LEU A 229 -46.92 -9.90 3.21
C LEU A 229 -46.80 -8.44 2.81
N TYR A 230 -47.17 -8.08 1.58
CA TYR A 230 -47.20 -6.69 1.16
C TYR A 230 -48.54 -6.33 0.55
N LYS A 231 -48.96 -5.10 0.77
CA LYS A 231 -50.09 -4.53 0.04
C LYS A 231 -49.61 -4.08 -1.34
N PRO A 232 -50.23 -4.54 -2.45
CA PRO A 232 -49.80 -4.17 -3.78
C PRO A 232 -50.06 -2.67 -4.02
N CYS A 233 -49.06 -2.02 -4.58
CA CYS A 233 -49.03 -0.61 -4.92
C CYS A 233 -48.71 -0.47 -6.42
N GLU A 234 -49.31 0.52 -7.05
CA GLU A 234 -48.98 0.95 -8.41
C GLU A 234 -48.30 2.31 -8.34
N GLN A 235 -47.06 2.38 -8.84
CA GLN A 235 -46.29 3.61 -8.89
C GLN A 235 -46.33 4.19 -10.30
N GLN A 236 -46.63 5.49 -10.41
CA GLN A 236 -46.50 6.25 -11.65
C GLN A 236 -45.11 6.87 -11.76
N PHE A 237 -44.56 6.85 -12.98
CA PHE A 237 -43.32 7.51 -13.37
C PHE A 237 -43.62 8.53 -14.47
N LEU A 238 -42.98 9.69 -14.40
CA LEU A 238 -43.01 10.72 -15.44
C LEU A 238 -41.58 10.95 -15.91
N VAL A 239 -41.32 10.78 -17.21
CA VAL A 239 -40.01 11.02 -17.80
C VAL A 239 -40.06 12.26 -18.69
N LEU A 240 -39.20 13.23 -18.38
CA LEU A 240 -39.09 14.50 -19.08
C LEU A 240 -37.70 14.67 -19.72
N ASP A 241 -37.61 15.53 -20.73
CA ASP A 241 -36.34 16.05 -21.22
C ASP A 241 -35.82 17.24 -20.38
N GLN A 242 -34.68 17.79 -20.79
CA GLN A 242 -34.04 18.96 -20.17
C GLN A 242 -34.92 20.22 -20.23
N ASP A 243 -35.86 20.30 -21.18
CA ASP A 243 -36.78 21.42 -21.38
C ASP A 243 -38.16 21.17 -20.72
N ASN A 244 -38.27 20.14 -19.87
CA ASN A 244 -39.51 19.68 -19.21
C ASN A 244 -40.57 19.12 -20.17
N LYS A 245 -40.21 18.69 -21.37
CA LYS A 245 -41.15 18.06 -22.30
C LYS A 245 -41.21 16.55 -22.06
N PRO A 246 -42.40 15.93 -22.15
CA PRO A 246 -42.53 14.49 -21.97
C PRO A 246 -41.82 13.69 -23.05
N ILE A 247 -41.22 12.56 -22.67
CA ILE A 247 -40.54 11.66 -23.61
C ILE A 247 -41.30 10.33 -23.71
N GLU A 248 -41.88 10.05 -24.88
CA GLU A 248 -42.55 8.78 -25.20
C GLU A 248 -41.58 7.61 -25.36
N GLY A 249 -41.98 6.38 -25.04
CA GLY A 249 -41.23 5.15 -25.33
C GLY A 249 -39.96 4.94 -24.51
N VAL A 250 -39.75 5.68 -23.43
CA VAL A 250 -38.65 5.46 -22.48
C VAL A 250 -38.93 4.21 -21.67
N THR A 251 -37.93 3.35 -21.51
CA THR A 251 -38.02 2.20 -20.60
C THR A 251 -37.59 2.62 -19.20
N VAL A 252 -38.48 2.51 -18.22
CA VAL A 252 -38.17 2.69 -16.80
C VAL A 252 -38.02 1.31 -16.17
N THR A 253 -36.88 1.05 -15.54
CA THR A 253 -36.58 -0.19 -14.81
C THR A 253 -36.57 0.08 -13.32
N VAL A 254 -37.33 -0.72 -12.56
CA VAL A 254 -37.46 -0.63 -11.10
C VAL A 254 -36.77 -1.84 -10.44
N THR A 255 -35.90 -1.56 -9.48
CA THR A 255 -35.18 -2.56 -8.67
C THR A 255 -35.49 -2.39 -7.18
N PRO A 256 -35.53 -3.48 -6.39
CA PRO A 256 -35.37 -4.88 -6.79
C PRO A 256 -36.58 -5.45 -7.55
N GLY A 257 -36.34 -6.47 -8.40
CA GLY A 257 -37.39 -7.19 -9.15
C GLY A 257 -37.40 -6.96 -10.67
N ASN A 258 -36.52 -6.10 -11.20
CA ASN A 258 -36.33 -5.83 -12.64
C ASN A 258 -37.64 -5.60 -13.40
N LYS A 259 -38.64 -4.98 -12.75
CA LYS A 259 -39.91 -4.65 -13.40
C LYS A 259 -39.68 -3.46 -14.31
N THR A 260 -40.30 -3.48 -15.49
CA THR A 260 -40.15 -2.41 -16.46
C THR A 260 -41.50 -1.87 -16.92
N CYS A 261 -41.53 -0.59 -17.29
CA CYS A 261 -42.63 0.01 -18.04
C CYS A 261 -42.09 0.91 -19.15
N LYS A 262 -42.90 1.14 -20.19
CA LYS A 262 -42.60 2.08 -21.28
C LYS A 262 -43.52 3.29 -21.20
N THR A 263 -42.97 4.48 -21.37
CA THR A 263 -43.74 5.74 -21.33
C THR A 263 -44.65 5.92 -22.54
N ASP A 264 -45.83 6.48 -22.31
CA ASP A 264 -46.79 6.92 -23.33
C ASP A 264 -46.41 8.29 -23.94
N ASP A 265 -47.28 8.82 -24.81
CA ASP A 265 -47.14 10.13 -25.46
C ASP A 265 -47.04 11.31 -24.49
N LYS A 266 -47.46 11.11 -23.22
CA LYS A 266 -47.35 12.07 -22.12
C LYS A 266 -46.14 11.81 -21.23
N GLY A 267 -45.25 10.90 -21.63
CA GLY A 267 -44.04 10.57 -20.88
C GLY A 267 -44.32 9.79 -19.59
N VAL A 268 -45.52 9.20 -19.45
CA VAL A 268 -45.97 8.54 -18.24
C VAL A 268 -45.94 7.03 -18.41
N CYS A 269 -45.47 6.30 -17.38
CA CYS A 269 -45.73 4.87 -17.28
C CYS A 269 -46.01 4.44 -15.84
N ARG A 270 -46.61 3.27 -15.67
CA ARG A 270 -46.97 2.73 -14.36
C ARG A 270 -46.37 1.34 -14.15
N VAL A 271 -45.87 1.09 -12.95
CA VAL A 271 -45.41 -0.23 -12.51
C VAL A 271 -46.30 -0.70 -11.37
N SER A 272 -47.05 -1.77 -11.61
CA SER A 272 -47.99 -2.35 -10.64
C SER A 272 -47.34 -3.50 -9.83
N ASN A 273 -48.04 -3.92 -8.77
CA ASN A 273 -47.62 -5.00 -7.87
C ASN A 273 -46.30 -4.72 -7.15
N LEU A 274 -45.98 -3.47 -6.87
CA LEU A 274 -44.89 -3.12 -5.95
C LEU A 274 -45.39 -3.22 -4.51
N ALA A 275 -44.49 -3.38 -3.55
CA ALA A 275 -44.85 -3.36 -2.14
C ALA A 275 -45.04 -1.90 -1.68
N GLU A 276 -46.25 -1.57 -1.23
CA GLU A 276 -46.55 -0.26 -0.65
C GLU A 276 -45.54 0.07 0.47
N ASN A 277 -45.01 1.30 0.46
CA ASN A 277 -43.99 1.82 1.39
C ASN A 277 -42.62 1.14 1.37
N ALA A 278 -42.39 0.12 0.54
CA ALA A 278 -41.06 -0.46 0.35
C ALA A 278 -40.18 0.46 -0.52
N SER A 279 -38.87 0.44 -0.24
CA SER A 279 -37.87 1.23 -0.98
C SER A 279 -37.47 0.54 -2.28
N TYR A 280 -37.38 1.33 -3.35
CA TYR A 280 -37.00 0.92 -4.69
C TYR A 280 -36.07 1.95 -5.32
N ASN A 281 -35.30 1.53 -6.32
CA ASN A 281 -34.60 2.41 -7.24
C ASN A 281 -35.24 2.32 -8.62
N ALA A 282 -35.43 3.44 -9.30
CA ALA A 282 -35.86 3.49 -10.69
C ALA A 282 -34.76 4.06 -11.58
N LYS A 283 -34.60 3.53 -12.79
CA LYS A 283 -33.69 4.04 -13.82
C LYS A 283 -34.41 4.14 -15.16
N ALA A 284 -34.31 5.30 -15.82
CA ALA A 284 -34.82 5.50 -17.18
C ALA A 284 -33.74 5.22 -18.24
N SER A 285 -34.11 4.60 -19.36
CA SER A 285 -33.25 4.42 -20.53
C SER A 285 -34.04 4.44 -21.85
N LYS A 286 -33.50 5.13 -22.85
CA LYS A 286 -34.03 5.18 -24.22
C LYS A 286 -32.88 5.41 -25.21
N GLU A 287 -32.91 4.73 -26.35
CA GLU A 287 -31.97 4.96 -27.45
C GLU A 287 -32.09 6.40 -27.98
N GLY A 288 -30.96 7.04 -28.30
CA GLY A 288 -30.91 8.45 -28.70
C GLY A 288 -31.07 9.44 -27.54
N TYR A 289 -31.02 8.97 -26.29
CA TYR A 289 -31.01 9.81 -25.09
C TYR A 289 -29.91 9.33 -24.13
N GLU A 290 -29.24 10.27 -23.46
CA GLU A 290 -28.23 10.03 -22.43
C GLU A 290 -28.76 10.42 -21.04
N CYS A 291 -28.16 9.80 -20.01
CA CYS A 291 -28.42 10.20 -18.62
C CYS A 291 -27.60 11.43 -18.29
N PHE A 292 -28.24 12.50 -17.82
CA PHE A 292 -27.55 13.68 -17.30
C PHE A 292 -27.59 13.68 -15.77
N GLY A 293 -26.42 13.61 -15.14
CA GLY A 293 -26.27 13.60 -13.68
C GLY A 293 -26.93 12.39 -13.00
N SER A 294 -27.51 12.61 -11.81
CA SER A 294 -28.25 11.59 -11.07
C SER A 294 -29.75 11.55 -11.41
N GLU A 295 -30.27 12.47 -12.23
CA GLU A 295 -31.72 12.67 -12.40
C GLU A 295 -32.43 11.57 -13.24
N CYS A 296 -31.67 10.75 -13.97
CA CYS A 296 -32.22 9.59 -14.66
C CYS A 296 -32.43 8.38 -13.72
N LYS A 297 -31.97 8.48 -12.46
CA LYS A 297 -32.10 7.46 -11.42
C LYS A 297 -32.72 8.07 -10.17
N LYS A 298 -33.63 7.36 -9.51
CA LYS A 298 -34.22 7.88 -8.26
C LYS A 298 -34.60 6.77 -7.30
N ASP A 299 -34.21 6.96 -6.05
CA ASP A 299 -34.71 6.16 -4.94
C ASP A 299 -36.09 6.68 -4.55
N PHE A 300 -37.04 5.77 -4.35
CA PHE A 300 -38.40 6.11 -3.99
C PHE A 300 -39.02 5.02 -3.11
N ARG A 301 -40.09 5.37 -2.40
CA ARG A 301 -40.98 4.40 -1.74
C ARG A 301 -42.29 4.32 -2.50
N CYS A 302 -42.77 3.10 -2.77
CA CYS A 302 -44.01 2.97 -3.53
C CYS A 302 -45.17 3.61 -2.76
N THR A 303 -45.71 4.69 -3.31
CA THR A 303 -46.78 5.46 -2.71
C THR A 303 -47.87 5.65 -3.76
N PRO A 304 -49.05 5.04 -3.60
CA PRO A 304 -50.14 5.18 -4.57
C PRO A 304 -50.47 6.64 -4.85
N ASN A 305 -50.89 6.95 -6.07
CA ASN A 305 -51.28 8.30 -6.51
C ASN A 305 -50.16 9.35 -6.50
N THR A 306 -48.89 8.94 -6.43
CA THR A 306 -47.74 9.84 -6.57
C THR A 306 -46.99 9.59 -7.89
N SER A 307 -46.21 10.58 -8.35
CA SER A 307 -45.36 10.43 -9.54
C SER A 307 -43.88 10.59 -9.17
N VAL A 308 -43.07 9.62 -9.59
CA VAL A 308 -41.61 9.72 -9.56
C VAL A 308 -41.15 10.34 -10.87
N VAL A 309 -40.54 11.53 -10.80
CA VAL A 309 -40.02 12.23 -11.98
C VAL A 309 -38.58 11.82 -12.25
N LEU A 310 -38.30 11.41 -13.50
CA LEU A 310 -36.97 11.10 -14.03
C LEU A 310 -36.69 11.99 -15.26
N ARG A 311 -35.41 12.27 -15.53
CA ARG A 311 -35.01 13.12 -16.66
C ARG A 311 -33.95 12.48 -17.54
N LEU A 312 -34.06 12.69 -18.86
CA LEU A 312 -33.11 12.24 -19.87
C LEU A 312 -32.75 13.39 -20.83
N LYS A 313 -31.54 13.37 -21.37
CA LYS A 313 -31.05 14.38 -22.33
C LYS A 313 -31.00 13.78 -23.73
N LYS A 314 -31.56 14.46 -24.72
CA LYS A 314 -31.56 13.97 -26.11
C LYS A 314 -30.15 14.04 -26.71
N ILE A 315 -29.70 12.95 -27.32
CA ILE A 315 -28.44 12.90 -28.07
C ILE A 315 -28.69 13.59 -29.41
N GLN A 316 -28.06 14.74 -29.65
CA GLN A 316 -28.07 15.40 -30.96
C GLN A 316 -27.12 14.65 -31.92
N LYS A 317 -27.48 14.55 -33.21
CA LYS A 317 -26.60 13.95 -34.23
C LYS A 317 -25.32 14.80 -34.36
N PRO A 318 -24.13 14.19 -34.53
CA PRO A 318 -22.87 14.90 -34.55
C PRO A 318 -22.73 15.82 -35.77
N TYR A 319 -22.12 16.98 -35.58
CA TYR A 319 -21.73 17.96 -36.62
C TYR A 319 -20.64 17.39 -37.50
N GLU A 320 -20.67 17.57 -38.84
CA GLU A 320 -19.55 17.19 -39.71
C GLU A 320 -18.56 18.35 -39.87
N ILE A 321 -17.29 18.09 -39.60
CA ILE A 321 -16.17 19.03 -39.74
C ILE A 321 -15.20 18.47 -40.77
N ARG A 322 -15.04 19.17 -41.89
CA ARG A 322 -14.13 18.82 -42.97
C ARG A 322 -12.89 19.72 -42.93
N ILE A 323 -11.70 19.11 -42.90
CA ILE A 323 -10.40 19.75 -42.81
C ILE A 323 -9.57 19.34 -44.02
N THR A 324 -9.03 20.31 -44.75
CA THR A 324 -8.13 20.08 -45.88
C THR A 324 -6.73 20.59 -45.54
N VAL A 325 -5.71 19.76 -45.70
CA VAL A 325 -4.30 20.12 -45.52
C VAL A 325 -3.59 20.03 -46.87
N LYS A 326 -3.04 21.13 -47.34
CA LYS A 326 -2.44 21.27 -48.67
C LYS A 326 -1.07 21.93 -48.64
N ASP A 327 -0.28 21.77 -49.70
CA ASP A 327 0.99 22.47 -49.87
C ASP A 327 0.81 23.89 -50.46
N GLU A 328 1.88 24.69 -50.52
CA GLU A 328 1.88 26.04 -51.14
C GLU A 328 1.42 26.03 -52.62
N LYS A 329 1.38 24.87 -53.29
CA LYS A 329 0.92 24.69 -54.67
C LYS A 329 -0.53 24.21 -54.75
N GLY A 330 -1.20 24.02 -53.62
CA GLY A 330 -2.58 23.57 -53.51
C GLY A 330 -2.78 22.06 -53.59
N HIS A 331 -1.70 21.25 -53.58
CA HIS A 331 -1.84 19.80 -53.57
C HIS A 331 -2.12 19.30 -52.16
N GLY A 332 -3.08 18.37 -52.06
CA GLY A 332 -3.38 17.69 -50.80
C GLY A 332 -2.18 16.95 -50.21
N ILE A 333 -1.89 17.21 -48.94
CA ILE A 333 -0.80 16.58 -48.23
C ILE A 333 -1.32 15.28 -47.60
N LYS A 334 -0.97 14.15 -48.23
CA LYS A 334 -1.30 12.80 -47.76
C LYS A 334 -0.86 12.56 -46.32
N HIS A 335 -1.73 12.02 -45.47
CA HIS A 335 -1.43 11.62 -44.09
C HIS A 335 -0.80 12.74 -43.24
N ALA A 336 -1.21 13.99 -43.46
CA ALA A 336 -0.90 15.09 -42.55
C ALA A 336 -1.61 14.85 -41.22
N TYR A 337 -0.92 15.16 -40.12
CA TYR A 337 -1.48 15.05 -38.78
C TYR A 337 -2.37 16.25 -38.48
N VAL A 338 -3.51 16.01 -37.85
CA VAL A 338 -4.44 17.01 -37.35
C VAL A 338 -4.78 16.69 -35.90
N SER A 339 -4.61 17.67 -35.01
CA SER A 339 -5.03 17.57 -33.61
C SER A 339 -6.30 18.40 -33.38
N VAL A 340 -7.18 17.88 -32.53
CA VAL A 340 -8.44 18.53 -32.12
C VAL A 340 -8.36 18.84 -30.63
N THR A 341 -8.57 20.10 -30.27
CA THR A 341 -8.62 20.55 -28.89
C THR A 341 -9.96 21.20 -28.56
N LYS A 342 -10.37 21.13 -27.31
CA LYS A 342 -11.58 21.74 -26.75
C LYS A 342 -11.21 22.69 -25.62
N GLU A 343 -11.75 23.90 -25.64
CA GLU A 343 -11.62 24.87 -24.55
C GLU A 343 -12.51 24.45 -23.37
N ILE A 344 -11.91 24.28 -22.19
CA ILE A 344 -12.61 23.85 -20.96
C ILE A 344 -12.82 25.02 -20.00
N PHE A 345 -11.86 25.96 -19.98
CA PHE A 345 -11.93 27.25 -19.31
C PHE A 345 -11.37 28.31 -20.24
N GLU A 346 -11.67 29.59 -20.02
CA GLU A 346 -11.16 30.67 -20.86
C GLU A 346 -9.61 30.60 -20.94
N GLY A 347 -9.10 30.34 -22.14
CA GLY A 347 -7.67 30.17 -22.42
C GLY A 347 -7.07 28.79 -22.11
N THR A 348 -7.84 27.82 -21.60
CA THR A 348 -7.37 26.46 -21.28
C THR A 348 -7.95 25.42 -22.25
N TRP A 349 -7.08 24.75 -22.98
CA TRP A 349 -7.43 23.79 -24.04
C TRP A 349 -7.01 22.37 -23.68
N GLN A 350 -7.86 21.38 -23.96
CA GLN A 350 -7.57 19.95 -23.78
C GLN A 350 -7.76 19.19 -25.09
N GLU A 351 -6.91 18.19 -25.37
CA GLU A 351 -7.08 17.29 -26.51
C GLU A 351 -8.37 16.48 -26.42
N VAL A 352 -9.03 16.31 -27.57
CA VAL A 352 -10.20 15.44 -27.69
C VAL A 352 -9.72 14.03 -28.08
N PRO A 353 -9.99 12.98 -27.28
CA PRO A 353 -9.53 11.64 -27.58
C PRO A 353 -10.28 11.04 -28.78
N CYS A 354 -9.65 10.09 -29.49
CA CYS A 354 -10.27 9.38 -30.62
C CYS A 354 -11.61 8.71 -30.25
N SER A 355 -11.82 8.28 -29.00
CA SER A 355 -13.08 7.70 -28.53
C SER A 355 -14.27 8.66 -28.65
N ASP A 356 -13.98 9.95 -28.63
CA ASP A 356 -14.97 11.02 -28.61
C ASP A 356 -15.11 11.69 -29.99
N ILE A 357 -14.42 11.15 -31.01
CA ILE A 357 -14.41 11.64 -32.38
C ILE A 357 -14.95 10.55 -33.31
N THR A 358 -15.98 10.89 -34.09
CA THR A 358 -16.46 10.01 -35.17
C THR A 358 -15.70 10.34 -36.45
N VAL A 359 -14.85 9.45 -36.99
CA VAL A 359 -14.15 9.75 -38.25
C VAL A 359 -14.98 9.29 -39.45
N HIS A 360 -15.33 10.22 -40.34
CA HIS A 360 -16.05 9.96 -41.58
C HIS A 360 -15.10 9.76 -42.78
N GLN A 361 -13.97 10.47 -42.81
CA GLN A 361 -12.92 10.38 -43.84
C GLN A 361 -11.56 10.66 -43.21
N GLY A 362 -10.52 9.91 -43.56
CA GLY A 362 -9.23 9.92 -42.85
C GLY A 362 -9.16 8.81 -41.78
N ILE A 363 -8.20 8.89 -40.87
CA ILE A 363 -8.05 7.90 -39.78
C ILE A 363 -7.71 8.58 -38.45
N CYS A 364 -8.24 8.06 -37.34
CA CYS A 364 -7.74 8.40 -36.01
C CYS A 364 -6.65 7.41 -35.62
N THR A 365 -5.50 7.90 -35.19
CA THR A 365 -4.40 7.08 -34.71
C THR A 365 -4.10 7.41 -33.27
N THR A 366 -3.59 6.44 -32.51
CA THR A 366 -3.05 6.66 -31.16
C THR A 366 -1.60 7.14 -31.21
N GLU A 367 -1.11 7.52 -32.40
CA GLU A 367 0.25 8.03 -32.55
C GLU A 367 0.37 9.39 -31.87
N SER A 368 1.54 9.66 -31.33
CA SER A 368 1.90 10.96 -30.78
C SER A 368 2.97 11.61 -31.64
N TRP A 369 2.86 12.93 -31.82
CA TRP A 369 3.81 13.74 -32.57
C TRP A 369 3.86 15.14 -31.94
N ASN A 370 5.07 15.64 -31.71
CA ASN A 370 5.34 16.98 -31.15
C ASN A 370 4.54 17.33 -29.87
N GLY A 371 4.39 16.36 -28.95
CA GLY A 371 3.74 16.56 -27.65
C GLY A 371 2.22 16.39 -27.66
N TYR A 372 1.62 16.14 -28.82
CA TYR A 372 0.21 15.84 -28.97
C TYR A 372 -0.02 14.33 -29.10
N GLY A 373 -1.06 13.81 -28.45
CA GLY A 373 -1.53 12.44 -28.57
C GLY A 373 -2.88 12.36 -29.28
N ASN A 374 -3.23 11.18 -29.81
CA ASN A 374 -4.50 10.93 -30.51
C ASN A 374 -4.66 11.75 -31.81
N LEU A 375 -3.68 11.66 -32.69
CA LEU A 375 -3.68 12.42 -33.94
C LEU A 375 -4.63 11.83 -34.98
N LEU A 376 -5.32 12.71 -35.69
CA LEU A 376 -6.03 12.36 -36.92
C LEU A 376 -5.07 12.46 -38.09
N LYS A 377 -5.20 11.59 -39.09
CA LYS A 377 -4.47 11.71 -40.37
C LYS A 377 -5.45 11.99 -41.48
N THR A 378 -5.09 12.94 -42.33
CA THR A 378 -5.75 13.15 -43.62
C THR A 378 -5.62 11.90 -44.50
N ASP A 379 -6.55 11.73 -45.43
CA ASP A 379 -6.48 10.69 -46.45
C ASP A 379 -5.38 10.98 -47.50
N ASP A 380 -5.37 10.19 -48.57
CA ASP A 380 -4.41 10.32 -49.67
C ASP A 380 -4.51 11.65 -50.43
N ASN A 381 -5.64 12.34 -50.33
CA ASN A 381 -5.90 13.63 -50.97
C ASN A 381 -5.75 14.81 -50.00
N GLY A 382 -5.24 14.58 -48.78
CA GLY A 382 -5.08 15.63 -47.78
C GLY A 382 -6.38 16.07 -47.11
N VAL A 383 -7.44 15.25 -47.16
CA VAL A 383 -8.76 15.57 -46.58
C VAL A 383 -9.04 14.71 -45.34
N LEU A 384 -9.63 15.33 -44.33
CA LEU A 384 -10.09 14.71 -43.08
C LEU A 384 -11.53 15.16 -42.81
N SER A 385 -12.45 14.25 -42.53
CA SER A 385 -13.83 14.57 -42.11
C SER A 385 -14.16 13.87 -40.80
N ILE A 386 -14.63 14.62 -39.81
CA ILE A 386 -14.91 14.14 -38.45
C ILE A 386 -16.23 14.67 -37.88
N GLY A 387 -16.76 13.94 -36.91
CA GLY A 387 -17.96 14.25 -36.14
C GLY A 387 -17.65 14.44 -34.65
N LEU A 388 -18.14 15.54 -34.07
CA LEU A 388 -17.98 15.85 -32.64
C LEU A 388 -19.32 15.79 -31.87
N PRO A 389 -19.33 15.35 -30.59
CA PRO A 389 -20.55 14.98 -29.85
C PRO A 389 -21.36 16.16 -29.26
N SER A 390 -20.86 17.40 -29.26
CA SER A 390 -21.59 18.57 -28.72
C SER A 390 -21.38 19.84 -29.53
N LEU A 391 -22.44 20.64 -29.73
CA LEU A 391 -22.40 21.95 -30.40
C LEU A 391 -21.33 22.90 -29.82
N PRO A 392 -20.64 23.70 -30.66
CA PRO A 392 -20.09 24.98 -30.23
C PRO A 392 -21.24 25.94 -29.92
N GLY A 393 -21.70 25.95 -28.67
CA GLY A 393 -22.44 27.08 -28.10
C GLY A 393 -21.48 28.13 -27.54
N ALA A 394 -22.00 29.27 -27.07
CA ALA A 394 -21.20 30.39 -26.53
C ALA A 394 -20.19 30.02 -25.42
N ALA A 395 -20.25 28.81 -24.86
CA ALA A 395 -19.39 28.31 -23.78
C ALA A 395 -18.37 27.22 -24.19
N CYS A 396 -18.41 26.65 -25.41
CA CYS A 396 -17.49 25.59 -25.85
C CYS A 396 -16.83 25.95 -27.18
N ARG A 397 -15.51 26.15 -27.18
CA ARG A 397 -14.72 26.40 -28.40
C ARG A 397 -13.88 25.17 -28.77
N TYR A 398 -13.74 24.91 -30.06
CA TYR A 398 -12.86 23.87 -30.61
C TYR A 398 -11.73 24.49 -31.41
N GLY A 399 -10.53 23.90 -31.33
CA GLY A 399 -9.33 24.33 -32.03
C GLY A 399 -8.76 23.17 -32.84
N PHE A 400 -8.26 23.48 -34.04
CA PHE A 400 -7.67 22.52 -34.97
C PHE A 400 -6.24 22.94 -35.28
N ILE A 401 -5.31 21.99 -35.24
CA ILE A 401 -3.90 22.22 -35.56
C ILE A 401 -3.47 21.15 -36.55
N ALA A 402 -2.84 21.52 -37.66
CA ALA A 402 -2.36 20.58 -38.68
C ALA A 402 -0.85 20.70 -38.91
N GLY A 403 -0.20 19.58 -39.21
CA GLY A 403 1.21 19.57 -39.61
C GLY A 403 1.67 18.22 -40.18
N LYS A 404 2.87 18.19 -40.76
CA LYS A 404 3.48 16.97 -41.26
C LYS A 404 5.01 17.05 -41.19
N PRO A 405 5.71 15.98 -40.81
CA PRO A 405 7.18 15.93 -40.89
C PRO A 405 7.67 16.35 -42.29
N GLY A 406 8.63 17.28 -42.32
CA GLY A 406 9.20 17.85 -43.55
C GLY A 406 8.47 19.07 -44.12
N TYR A 407 7.43 19.57 -43.44
CA TYR A 407 6.68 20.77 -43.87
C TYR A 407 6.51 21.79 -42.71
N LEU A 408 6.67 23.08 -43.00
CA LEU A 408 6.43 24.24 -42.13
C LEU A 408 5.02 24.81 -42.34
N ASN A 409 4.40 25.45 -41.34
CA ASN A 409 3.18 26.24 -41.54
C ASN A 409 3.54 27.70 -41.90
N GLU A 410 2.77 28.34 -42.79
CA GLU A 410 3.04 29.67 -43.36
C GLU A 410 3.15 30.80 -42.31
N GLU A 411 2.62 30.61 -41.10
CA GLU A 411 2.73 31.59 -39.99
C GLU A 411 4.06 31.52 -39.18
N MET A 412 5.05 30.74 -39.66
CA MET A 412 6.47 30.71 -39.25
C MET A 412 6.79 30.30 -37.77
N HIS A 413 7.55 29.21 -37.64
CA HIS A 413 8.05 28.50 -36.44
C HIS A 413 7.08 27.53 -35.73
N GLU A 414 7.52 26.27 -35.63
CA GLU A 414 6.85 25.20 -34.86
C GLU A 414 6.99 25.42 -33.36
N ASP A 415 6.03 26.14 -32.78
CA ASP A 415 5.73 26.04 -31.36
C ASP A 415 4.32 25.48 -31.21
N TRP A 416 4.25 24.15 -31.10
CA TRP A 416 3.01 23.41 -30.97
C TRP A 416 2.25 23.77 -29.68
N THR A 417 2.85 24.46 -28.72
CA THR A 417 2.19 24.86 -27.48
C THR A 417 1.40 26.17 -27.58
N LYS A 418 1.53 26.91 -28.70
CA LYS A 418 0.80 28.17 -28.91
C LYS A 418 -0.48 27.91 -29.69
N PRO A 419 -1.67 28.25 -29.15
CA PRO A 419 -2.94 28.12 -29.86
C PRO A 419 -3.08 29.25 -30.90
N VAL A 420 -2.29 29.20 -31.97
CA VAL A 420 -2.38 30.14 -33.09
C VAL A 420 -3.11 29.44 -34.23
N THR A 421 -4.44 29.47 -34.15
CA THR A 421 -5.40 29.33 -35.27
C THR A 421 -6.81 29.37 -34.68
N THR A 422 -7.14 30.44 -33.94
CA THR A 422 -8.52 30.73 -33.55
C THR A 422 -9.22 31.49 -34.68
N ARG A 423 -9.69 30.79 -35.72
CA ARG A 423 -10.78 31.36 -36.54
C ARG A 423 -12.03 31.44 -35.65
N ARG A 424 -12.40 32.66 -35.25
CA ARG A 424 -13.59 32.93 -34.43
C ARG A 424 -14.85 33.05 -35.29
N GLN A 425 -15.91 32.34 -34.85
CA GLN A 425 -17.36 32.59 -35.04
C GLN A 425 -17.97 32.45 -36.46
N GLY A 426 -19.26 32.10 -36.61
CA GLY A 426 -20.32 32.02 -35.61
C GLY A 426 -21.68 31.44 -36.10
N GLU A 427 -22.63 31.49 -35.16
CA GLU A 427 -24.10 31.53 -35.25
C GLU A 427 -24.88 30.66 -36.27
N ASN A 428 -25.72 29.81 -35.69
CA ASN A 428 -26.93 29.18 -36.24
C ASN A 428 -26.76 28.11 -37.32
N GLY A 429 -27.16 26.89 -36.97
CA GLY A 429 -27.75 25.94 -37.91
C GLY A 429 -26.97 24.65 -38.09
N GLU A 430 -27.71 23.56 -38.25
CA GLU A 430 -27.21 22.26 -38.70
C GLU A 430 -26.41 22.40 -40.02
N GLY A 431 -25.27 21.72 -40.18
CA GLY A 431 -24.44 21.79 -41.40
C GLY A 431 -23.01 21.24 -41.28
N THR A 432 -22.28 21.21 -42.41
CA THR A 432 -20.85 20.84 -42.52
C THR A 432 -19.97 22.09 -42.42
N TYR A 433 -18.91 22.04 -41.62
CA TYR A 433 -17.94 23.15 -41.45
C TYR A 433 -16.63 22.82 -42.18
N GLU A 434 -16.10 23.77 -42.96
CA GLU A 434 -14.87 23.56 -43.74
C GLU A 434 -13.68 24.40 -43.21
N PHE A 435 -12.54 23.74 -43.02
CA PHE A 435 -11.26 24.32 -42.59
C PHE A 435 -10.14 23.96 -43.57
N GLU A 436 -9.17 24.85 -43.71
CA GLU A 436 -8.05 24.68 -44.64
C GLU A 436 -6.72 25.11 -44.00
N PHE A 437 -5.68 24.29 -44.18
CA PHE A 437 -4.30 24.53 -43.73
C PHE A 437 -3.33 24.40 -44.90
N THR A 438 -2.40 25.35 -45.04
CA THR A 438 -1.34 25.34 -46.06
C THR A 438 0.03 25.12 -45.41
N LEU A 439 0.80 24.13 -45.88
CA LEU A 439 2.15 23.82 -45.39
C LEU A 439 3.24 23.95 -46.47
N ARG A 440 4.42 24.45 -46.10
CA ARG A 440 5.61 24.70 -46.94
C ARG A 440 6.68 23.61 -46.77
N PHE A 441 7.22 23.05 -47.84
CA PHE A 441 8.24 21.99 -47.78
C PHE A 441 9.65 22.51 -47.38
N ILE A 442 10.41 21.78 -46.55
CA ILE A 442 11.75 22.18 -46.04
C ILE A 442 12.87 21.70 -47.00
N THR A 443 13.77 22.60 -47.43
CA THR A 443 14.90 22.30 -48.36
C THR A 443 16.25 22.85 -47.86
N GLU A 444 17.06 22.09 -47.09
CA GLU A 444 18.56 22.11 -46.94
C GLU A 444 19.02 21.29 -45.70
N GLU A 445 20.20 20.63 -45.74
CA GLU A 445 20.74 19.78 -44.65
C GLU A 445 20.87 20.51 -43.30
N ASP A 446 20.63 19.78 -42.20
CA ASP A 446 20.73 20.32 -40.84
C ASP A 446 22.17 20.70 -40.48
N LYS A 447 22.36 21.89 -39.89
CA LYS A 447 23.67 22.43 -39.52
C LYS A 447 23.58 23.23 -38.23
N PHE A 448 24.58 23.09 -37.37
CA PHE A 448 24.82 24.04 -36.28
C PHE A 448 26.01 24.93 -36.63
N ILE A 449 25.76 26.23 -36.68
CA ILE A 449 26.77 27.26 -36.90
C ILE A 449 27.03 27.93 -35.56
N VAL A 450 28.18 27.69 -34.95
CA VAL A 450 28.52 28.21 -33.62
C VAL A 450 29.47 29.39 -33.75
N HIS A 451 29.00 30.59 -33.41
CA HIS A 451 29.78 31.82 -33.32
C HIS A 451 30.26 32.00 -31.88
N THR A 452 31.56 32.19 -31.66
CA THR A 452 32.15 32.44 -30.34
C THR A 452 32.52 33.89 -30.16
N ARG A 453 32.43 34.38 -28.91
CA ARG A 453 32.87 35.73 -28.55
C ARG A 453 33.77 35.72 -27.32
N GLY A 454 34.91 36.41 -27.37
CA GLY A 454 35.80 36.59 -26.21
C GLY A 454 36.59 35.34 -25.78
N PHE A 455 36.68 34.32 -26.63
CA PHE A 455 37.46 33.10 -26.35
C PHE A 455 38.97 33.42 -26.35
N LYS A 456 39.76 32.70 -25.56
CA LYS A 456 41.22 32.86 -25.57
C LYS A 456 41.86 31.75 -26.39
N THR A 457 43.06 32.00 -26.92
CA THR A 457 43.85 30.99 -27.64
C THR A 457 43.95 29.70 -26.83
N GLY A 458 43.45 28.60 -27.40
CA GLY A 458 43.41 27.28 -26.77
C GLY A 458 42.05 26.89 -26.17
N ASP A 459 41.11 27.82 -26.00
CA ASP A 459 39.73 27.50 -25.62
C ASP A 459 39.00 26.84 -26.81
N GLN A 460 38.17 25.82 -26.57
CA GLN A 460 37.50 25.04 -27.61
C GLN A 460 35.98 25.08 -27.44
N ILE A 461 35.24 24.67 -28.48
CA ILE A 461 33.80 24.47 -28.44
C ILE A 461 33.54 22.98 -28.26
N LEU A 462 32.83 22.64 -27.19
CA LEU A 462 32.34 21.30 -26.90
C LEU A 462 30.93 21.14 -27.48
N CYS A 463 30.73 20.10 -28.29
CA CYS A 463 29.42 19.61 -28.72
C CYS A 463 29.26 18.15 -28.29
N LYS A 464 28.19 17.82 -27.56
CA LYS A 464 27.96 16.44 -27.10
C LYS A 464 26.49 16.06 -27.18
N LYS A 465 26.20 14.79 -27.51
CA LYS A 465 24.84 14.25 -27.43
C LYS A 465 24.39 14.30 -25.97
N ALA A 466 23.20 14.81 -25.74
CA ALA A 466 22.72 15.04 -24.39
C ALA A 466 21.21 14.88 -24.30
N TYR A 467 20.73 14.63 -23.10
CA TYR A 467 19.31 14.57 -22.86
C TYR A 467 18.70 15.96 -22.93
N GLY A 468 17.81 16.20 -23.91
CA GLY A 468 17.13 17.48 -24.06
C GLY A 468 16.32 17.90 -22.84
N TRP A 469 15.73 16.93 -22.12
CA TRP A 469 15.01 17.17 -20.87
C TRP A 469 15.91 17.69 -19.73
N ALA A 470 17.21 17.40 -19.78
CA ALA A 470 18.19 17.88 -18.80
C ALA A 470 18.82 19.22 -19.19
N ARG A 471 18.20 19.98 -20.12
CA ARG A 471 18.81 21.15 -20.77
C ARG A 471 20.23 20.86 -21.26
N CYS A 472 20.45 19.63 -21.73
CA CYS A 472 21.73 19.11 -22.20
C CYS A 472 22.88 19.03 -21.17
N PHE A 473 22.63 19.26 -19.88
CA PHE A 473 23.65 19.12 -18.83
C PHE A 473 24.15 17.69 -18.68
N LEU A 474 23.21 16.75 -18.67
CA LEU A 474 23.50 15.32 -18.59
C LEU A 474 23.75 14.76 -19.99
N SER A 475 24.95 14.23 -20.19
CA SER A 475 25.32 13.52 -21.41
C SER A 475 24.62 12.17 -21.47
N THR A 476 24.39 11.64 -22.67
CA THR A 476 23.99 10.23 -22.80
C THR A 476 25.19 9.32 -22.46
N PRO A 477 24.98 8.09 -21.96
CA PRO A 477 26.08 7.18 -21.57
C PRO A 477 27.07 6.87 -22.70
N ASP A 478 26.62 6.98 -23.95
CA ASP A 478 27.37 6.79 -25.21
C ASP A 478 27.89 8.10 -25.83
N ALA A 479 27.68 9.24 -25.16
CA ALA A 479 28.03 10.55 -25.70
C ALA A 479 29.55 10.75 -25.78
N VAL A 480 30.08 10.63 -26.99
CA VAL A 480 31.44 11.06 -27.29
C VAL A 480 31.45 12.58 -27.49
N PRO A 481 32.24 13.35 -26.72
CA PRO A 481 32.33 14.79 -26.89
C PRO A 481 33.12 15.13 -28.15
N ILE A 482 32.54 16.01 -28.98
CA ILE A 482 33.17 16.53 -30.18
C ILE A 482 33.71 17.92 -29.84
N PHE A 483 35.02 18.10 -30.00
CA PHE A 483 35.66 19.39 -29.78
C PHE A 483 36.06 20.01 -31.11
N LYS A 484 35.68 21.27 -31.32
CA LYS A 484 36.18 22.07 -32.44
C LYS A 484 36.74 23.38 -31.94
N SER A 485 37.89 23.76 -32.47
CA SER A 485 38.41 25.11 -32.32
C SER A 485 37.61 26.05 -33.22
N PRO A 486 37.29 27.28 -32.77
CA PRO A 486 36.84 28.31 -33.70
C PRO A 486 37.93 28.61 -34.74
N ASP A 487 37.52 29.03 -35.93
CA ASP A 487 38.42 29.40 -37.03
C ASP A 487 39.31 30.62 -36.72
N SER A 488 38.88 31.51 -35.82
CA SER A 488 39.65 32.65 -35.30
C SER A 488 39.43 32.90 -33.80
N TYR A 489 40.34 33.65 -33.19
CA TYR A 489 40.26 34.13 -31.80
C TYR A 489 40.46 35.65 -31.76
N PRO A 490 39.84 36.38 -30.81
CA PRO A 490 38.95 35.89 -29.75
C PRO A 490 37.51 35.59 -30.18
N ASP A 491 37.11 36.11 -31.34
CA ASP A 491 35.81 35.91 -31.94
C ASP A 491 35.99 35.08 -33.23
N GLY A 492 35.15 34.07 -33.44
CA GLY A 492 35.28 33.14 -34.56
C GLY A 492 34.06 32.23 -34.70
N LYS A 493 34.16 31.22 -35.55
CA LYS A 493 33.08 30.32 -35.91
C LYS A 493 33.55 28.86 -36.03
N ALA A 494 32.66 27.93 -35.68
CA ALA A 494 32.77 26.50 -36.01
C ALA A 494 31.44 25.96 -36.53
N VAL A 495 31.48 24.94 -37.39
CA VAL A 495 30.28 24.32 -37.99
C VAL A 495 30.21 22.84 -37.62
N PHE A 496 29.05 22.38 -37.16
CA PHE A 496 28.75 20.97 -36.90
C PHE A 496 27.67 20.46 -37.86
N THR A 497 27.88 19.27 -38.42
CA THR A 497 27.08 18.65 -39.49
C THR A 497 26.86 17.15 -39.23
N LYS A 498 26.07 16.47 -40.07
CA LYS A 498 25.94 14.99 -40.05
C LYS A 498 27.29 14.27 -40.18
N ALA A 499 28.25 14.87 -40.89
CA ALA A 499 29.60 14.30 -41.05
C ALA A 499 30.42 14.28 -39.74
N ASP A 500 30.05 15.10 -38.75
CA ASP A 500 30.65 15.08 -37.41
C ASP A 500 30.03 14.02 -36.49
N GLY A 501 29.12 13.17 -37.02
CA GLY A 501 28.42 12.14 -36.27
C GLY A 501 27.12 12.63 -35.61
N LEU A 502 26.59 13.79 -36.02
CA LEU A 502 25.31 14.28 -35.52
C LEU A 502 24.15 13.58 -36.23
N VAL A 503 23.12 13.21 -35.48
CA VAL A 503 21.92 12.52 -35.96
C VAL A 503 20.74 13.49 -35.97
N GLU A 504 20.00 13.53 -37.07
CA GLU A 504 18.84 14.41 -37.23
C GLU A 504 17.76 14.10 -36.18
N GLY A 505 17.18 15.17 -35.60
CA GLY A 505 16.17 15.07 -34.55
C GLY A 505 16.72 14.76 -33.15
N GLU A 506 17.98 14.35 -33.02
CA GLU A 506 18.65 14.12 -31.73
C GLU A 506 19.10 15.42 -31.08
N THR A 507 19.18 15.42 -29.74
CA THR A 507 19.46 16.63 -28.97
C THR A 507 20.94 16.72 -28.58
N TYR A 508 21.52 17.92 -28.78
CA TYR A 508 22.93 18.19 -28.52
C TYR A 508 23.10 19.42 -27.62
N GLY A 509 24.06 19.33 -26.71
CA GLY A 509 24.54 20.44 -25.90
C GLY A 509 25.81 21.03 -26.48
N ILE A 510 25.83 22.36 -26.65
CA ILE A 510 26.95 23.13 -27.18
C ILE A 510 27.41 24.17 -26.14
N GLY A 511 28.72 24.20 -25.84
CA GLY A 511 29.28 25.16 -24.90
C GLY A 511 30.80 25.33 -24.97
N PRO A 512 31.35 26.28 -24.20
CA PRO A 512 32.79 26.51 -24.12
C PRO A 512 33.50 25.37 -23.39
N SER A 513 34.78 25.18 -23.72
CA SER A 513 35.74 24.35 -22.99
C SER A 513 37.01 25.17 -22.77
N VAL A 514 37.31 25.53 -21.53
CA VAL A 514 38.40 26.46 -21.19
C VAL A 514 39.74 25.75 -20.98
N SER A 515 40.78 26.28 -21.61
CA SER A 515 42.14 25.70 -21.60
C SER A 515 42.87 25.72 -20.25
N LYS A 516 42.47 26.60 -19.32
CA LYS A 516 43.15 26.83 -18.02
C LYS A 516 42.18 26.94 -16.83
N GLY A 517 41.36 25.92 -16.57
CA GLY A 517 40.47 25.93 -15.39
C GLY A 517 39.96 24.55 -14.97
N TYR A 518 39.69 24.42 -13.67
CA TYR A 518 38.99 23.28 -13.05
C TYR A 518 37.46 23.42 -13.09
N LEU A 519 36.93 24.53 -13.61
CA LEU A 519 35.49 24.76 -13.69
C LEU A 519 34.88 23.84 -14.76
N PRO A 520 33.89 22.99 -14.44
CA PRO A 520 33.12 22.29 -15.45
C PRO A 520 32.36 23.35 -16.24
N THR A 521 32.69 23.55 -17.50
CA THR A 521 31.99 24.52 -18.35
C THR A 521 30.84 23.76 -19.04
N GLY A 522 29.61 24.02 -18.59
CA GLY A 522 28.42 23.35 -19.10
C GLY A 522 27.95 23.91 -20.46
N PRO A 523 27.15 23.14 -21.23
CA PRO A 523 26.58 23.63 -22.47
C PRO A 523 25.66 24.82 -22.20
N VAL A 524 25.83 25.88 -22.98
CA VAL A 524 25.05 27.14 -22.90
C VAL A 524 23.85 27.08 -23.83
N TRP A 525 23.97 26.25 -24.86
CA TRP A 525 22.94 26.05 -25.85
C TRP A 525 22.57 24.58 -25.92
N CYS A 526 21.27 24.31 -26.04
CA CYS A 526 20.71 22.97 -26.13
C CYS A 526 19.65 22.97 -27.23
N GLY A 527 19.72 22.02 -28.15
CA GLY A 527 18.73 21.95 -29.21
C GLY A 527 18.82 20.68 -30.04
N LYS A 528 17.70 20.36 -30.68
CA LYS A 528 17.63 19.29 -31.68
C LYS A 528 18.39 19.70 -32.93
N PHE A 529 19.11 18.74 -33.49
CA PHE A 529 19.79 18.88 -34.77
C PHE A 529 18.78 18.72 -35.90
N GLU A 530 18.19 19.85 -36.30
CA GLU A 530 17.16 19.98 -37.34
C GLU A 530 17.24 21.41 -37.93
N GLY A 531 17.17 21.54 -39.25
CA GLY A 531 17.42 22.78 -39.98
C GLY A 531 18.83 23.37 -39.78
N THR A 532 19.07 24.54 -40.38
CA THR A 532 20.26 25.34 -40.09
C THR A 532 19.98 26.24 -38.90
N LYS A 533 20.78 26.12 -37.84
CA LYS A 533 20.69 26.97 -36.63
C LYS A 533 22.01 27.70 -36.38
N ASP A 534 21.93 29.02 -36.29
CA ASP A 534 23.00 29.87 -35.77
C ASP A 534 22.94 29.91 -34.24
N ILE A 535 24.08 29.64 -33.62
CA ILE A 535 24.28 29.53 -32.18
C ILE A 535 25.37 30.52 -31.80
N TYR A 536 25.11 31.34 -30.80
CA TYR A 536 26.08 32.34 -30.36
C TYR A 536 26.49 32.03 -28.92
N LEU A 537 27.76 31.66 -28.75
CA LEU A 537 28.38 31.48 -27.44
C LEU A 537 28.98 32.82 -27.00
N TYR A 538 28.16 33.59 -26.29
CA TYR A 538 28.56 34.88 -25.74
C TYR A 538 29.34 34.75 -24.43
N SER A 539 29.20 33.62 -23.72
CA SER A 539 29.82 33.38 -22.42
C SER A 539 31.04 32.45 -22.53
N ARG A 540 32.18 32.87 -21.97
CA ARG A 540 33.40 32.05 -21.86
C ARG A 540 33.31 30.97 -20.79
N TYR A 541 32.49 31.17 -19.74
CA TYR A 541 32.30 30.21 -18.64
C TYR A 541 31.00 29.39 -18.76
N GLY A 542 30.30 29.58 -19.87
CA GLY A 542 29.11 28.85 -20.23
C GLY A 542 27.93 29.12 -19.31
N VAL A 543 27.15 28.08 -19.01
CA VAL A 543 25.94 28.18 -18.16
C VAL A 543 26.24 28.57 -16.72
N PHE A 544 27.45 28.30 -16.23
CA PHE A 544 27.90 28.78 -14.92
C PHE A 544 28.14 30.29 -14.94
N GLY A 545 28.55 30.84 -16.08
CA GLY A 545 28.55 32.28 -16.35
C GLY A 545 27.14 32.87 -16.35
N GLU A 546 26.18 32.23 -17.03
CA GLU A 546 24.78 32.69 -17.02
C GLU A 546 24.15 32.61 -15.62
N ALA A 547 24.47 31.56 -14.86
CA ALA A 547 24.05 31.40 -13.47
C ALA A 547 24.62 32.50 -12.57
N CYS A 548 25.85 32.95 -12.82
CA CYS A 548 26.42 34.12 -12.17
C CYS A 548 25.66 35.40 -12.49
N GLU A 549 25.27 35.61 -13.76
CA GLU A 549 24.50 36.80 -14.18
C GLU A 549 23.12 36.86 -13.52
N LEU A 550 22.48 35.69 -13.32
CA LEU A 550 21.23 35.54 -12.56
C LEU A 550 21.35 35.95 -11.09
N VAL A 551 22.54 35.83 -10.50
CA VAL A 551 22.84 36.30 -9.13
C VAL A 551 23.55 37.65 -9.11
N GLY A 552 23.55 38.38 -10.23
CA GLY A 552 24.05 39.75 -10.35
C GLY A 552 25.56 39.89 -10.59
N ILE A 553 26.27 38.79 -10.88
CA ILE A 553 27.71 38.78 -11.15
C ILE A 553 27.96 38.71 -12.67
N PRO A 554 28.81 39.55 -13.28
CA PRO A 554 28.98 39.54 -14.74
C PRO A 554 29.46 38.18 -15.26
N LYS A 555 28.73 37.58 -16.21
CA LYS A 555 28.92 36.20 -16.69
C LYS A 555 30.32 35.86 -17.21
N ASP A 556 31.02 36.83 -17.79
CA ASP A 556 32.36 36.67 -18.39
C ASP A 556 33.49 37.18 -17.51
N SER A 557 33.17 37.54 -16.27
CA SER A 557 34.15 38.06 -15.33
C SER A 557 34.93 36.95 -14.62
N ASP A 558 36.16 37.29 -14.23
CA ASP A 558 36.93 36.48 -13.27
C ASP A 558 36.28 36.43 -11.87
N GLU A 559 35.27 37.26 -11.59
CA GLU A 559 34.46 37.29 -10.37
C GLU A 559 33.43 36.15 -10.33
N CYS A 560 32.76 35.85 -11.44
CA CYS A 560 31.91 34.66 -11.57
C CYS A 560 32.71 33.35 -11.35
N ARG A 561 33.94 33.31 -11.85
CA ARG A 561 34.87 32.21 -11.59
C ARG A 561 35.20 32.07 -10.10
N ARG A 562 35.28 33.17 -9.35
CA ARG A 562 35.55 33.17 -7.90
C ARG A 562 34.32 32.72 -7.10
N PHE A 563 33.12 33.17 -7.45
CA PHE A 563 31.86 32.73 -6.83
C PHE A 563 31.68 31.20 -6.86
N TRP A 564 31.90 30.56 -8.00
CA TRP A 564 31.91 29.10 -8.09
C TRP A 564 33.10 28.45 -7.39
N GLY A 565 34.17 29.22 -7.14
CA GLY A 565 35.27 28.83 -6.25
C GLY A 565 34.87 28.79 -4.78
N ASP A 566 33.97 29.68 -4.32
CA ASP A 566 33.48 29.71 -2.92
C ASP A 566 32.48 28.57 -2.63
N MET A 567 31.71 28.10 -3.60
CA MET A 567 30.91 26.85 -3.46
C MET A 567 31.77 25.58 -3.39
N LEU A 568 33.07 25.72 -3.69
CA LEU A 568 34.10 24.72 -3.46
C LEU A 568 34.86 25.00 -2.14
N ASP A 569 34.47 26.00 -1.33
CA ASP A 569 35.02 26.33 -0.01
C ASP A 569 34.44 25.40 1.09
N PRO A 570 35.30 24.62 1.77
CA PRO A 570 34.88 23.64 2.77
C PRO A 570 34.33 24.22 4.08
N VAL A 571 34.67 25.46 4.48
CA VAL A 571 34.17 26.07 5.73
C VAL A 571 32.70 26.47 5.62
N TYR A 572 32.32 27.03 4.46
CA TYR A 572 30.94 27.32 4.11
C TYR A 572 30.10 26.03 4.05
N CYS A 573 30.62 24.98 3.39
CA CYS A 573 29.97 23.67 3.29
C CYS A 573 29.74 23.00 4.67
N ALA A 574 30.71 23.11 5.59
CA ALA A 574 30.63 22.49 6.92
C ALA A 574 29.57 23.12 7.85
N ASN A 575 29.32 24.44 7.73
CA ASN A 575 28.29 25.14 8.49
C ASN A 575 26.88 24.70 8.09
N VAL A 576 26.62 24.59 6.79
CA VAL A 576 25.34 24.10 6.27
C VAL A 576 25.12 22.61 6.66
N ILE A 577 26.17 21.76 6.58
CA ILE A 577 26.12 20.33 6.98
C ILE A 577 25.79 20.13 8.46
N SER A 578 26.55 20.78 9.35
CA SER A 578 26.31 20.67 10.80
C SER A 578 24.95 21.24 11.20
N GLY A 579 24.61 22.39 10.63
CA GLY A 579 23.36 23.09 10.85
C GLY A 579 22.11 22.27 10.58
N VAL A 580 22.07 21.55 9.45
CA VAL A 580 20.91 20.71 9.06
C VAL A 580 20.85 19.39 9.82
N PHE A 581 21.96 18.68 10.02
CA PHE A 581 21.96 17.38 10.71
C PHE A 581 21.75 17.49 12.24
N ARG A 582 22.11 18.63 12.83
CA ARG A 582 22.14 18.81 14.30
C ARG A 582 21.30 19.99 14.81
N GLY A 583 20.73 20.81 13.94
CA GLY A 583 19.93 22.00 14.29
C GLY A 583 20.73 23.20 14.82
N LYS A 584 22.07 23.14 14.73
CA LYS A 584 23.02 24.12 15.26
C LYS A 584 24.24 24.20 14.35
N ASP A 585 24.78 25.40 14.17
CA ASP A 585 25.97 25.61 13.34
C ASP A 585 27.22 24.99 14.00
N ILE A 586 28.38 25.09 13.35
CA ILE A 586 29.61 24.48 13.88
C ILE A 586 30.13 25.14 15.17
N TYR A 587 29.53 26.25 15.60
CA TYR A 587 29.83 26.96 16.84
C TYR A 587 28.82 26.68 17.96
N GLY A 588 27.76 25.95 17.65
CA GLY A 588 26.73 25.51 18.60
C GLY A 588 25.67 26.58 18.88
N ALA A 589 25.64 27.66 18.10
CA ALA A 589 24.53 28.59 18.08
C ALA A 589 23.32 27.95 17.38
N GLU A 590 22.12 28.43 17.71
CA GLU A 590 20.90 27.96 17.05
C GLU A 590 20.95 28.37 15.58
N TYR A 591 20.91 27.38 14.69
CA TYR A 591 21.11 27.60 13.28
C TYR A 591 19.81 27.34 12.55
N HIS A 592 19.32 28.40 11.92
CA HIS A 592 18.14 28.39 11.09
C HIS A 592 18.61 28.61 9.66
N PRO A 593 18.83 27.53 8.88
CA PRO A 593 19.29 27.68 7.52
C PRO A 593 18.26 28.50 6.75
N ASP A 594 18.75 29.47 6.00
CA ASP A 594 17.88 30.26 5.15
C ASP A 594 17.47 29.45 3.90
N ALA A 595 16.55 30.03 3.12
CA ALA A 595 15.96 29.34 1.99
C ALA A 595 16.98 28.95 0.90
N PHE A 596 18.10 29.66 0.81
CA PHE A 596 19.14 29.42 -0.18
C PHE A 596 20.08 28.28 0.26
N GLU A 597 20.43 28.22 1.55
CA GLU A 597 21.31 27.20 2.13
C GLU A 597 20.65 25.81 2.20
N LEU A 598 19.36 25.73 2.54
CA LEU A 598 18.57 24.48 2.47
C LEU A 598 18.43 23.96 1.04
N ALA A 599 18.28 24.86 0.05
CA ALA A 599 18.15 24.50 -1.35
C ALA A 599 19.46 23.98 -1.95
N MET A 600 20.61 24.32 -1.36
CA MET A 600 21.93 23.95 -1.85
C MET A 600 22.59 22.79 -1.08
N PHE A 601 21.97 22.32 0.01
CA PHE A 601 22.49 21.28 0.91
C PHE A 601 22.85 19.93 0.26
N PRO A 602 22.05 19.33 -0.65
CA PRO A 602 22.40 18.06 -1.30
C PRO A 602 23.64 18.18 -2.20
N ILE A 603 23.81 19.34 -2.86
CA ILE A 603 24.95 19.64 -3.72
C ILE A 603 26.20 19.91 -2.87
N VAL A 604 26.04 20.61 -1.74
CA VAL A 604 27.07 20.81 -0.73
C VAL A 604 27.57 19.50 -0.11
N VAL A 605 26.69 18.53 0.19
CA VAL A 605 27.08 17.19 0.70
C VAL A 605 27.86 16.39 -0.34
N VAL A 606 27.46 16.41 -1.61
CA VAL A 606 28.19 15.73 -2.69
C VAL A 606 29.56 16.40 -2.96
N CYS A 607 29.63 17.72 -2.94
CA CYS A 607 30.87 18.47 -3.15
C CYS A 607 31.83 18.44 -1.95
N SER A 608 31.32 18.29 -0.71
CA SER A 608 32.13 18.05 0.49
C SER A 608 32.53 16.58 0.70
N LEU A 609 31.99 15.67 -0.12
CA LEU A 609 32.35 14.25 -0.22
C LEU A 609 33.28 13.95 -1.42
N LEU A 610 34.13 14.89 -1.83
CA LEU A 610 35.36 14.54 -2.55
C LEU A 610 36.48 14.29 -1.51
N PRO A 611 36.83 13.02 -1.19
CA PRO A 611 36.72 12.58 0.20
C PRO A 611 37.94 11.78 0.70
N MET A 612 38.94 12.44 1.28
CA MET A 612 39.97 11.78 2.11
C MET A 612 39.95 12.33 3.56
N VAL A 613 39.25 11.57 4.43
CA VAL A 613 39.38 11.45 5.91
C VAL A 613 38.84 12.60 6.80
N PRO A 614 38.63 12.36 8.11
CA PRO A 614 37.37 12.02 8.75
C PRO A 614 36.67 13.28 9.29
N GLY A 615 35.45 13.53 8.80
CA GLY A 615 34.65 14.71 9.16
C GLY A 615 34.48 14.94 10.67
N GLY A 616 34.65 13.92 11.53
CA GLY A 616 34.52 14.03 12.98
C GLY A 616 35.67 14.71 13.74
N ASN A 617 36.95 14.47 13.38
CA ASN A 617 38.07 15.06 14.12
C ASN A 617 38.38 16.49 13.65
N ILE A 618 38.24 16.75 12.34
CA ILE A 618 38.40 18.08 11.74
C ILE A 618 37.35 19.04 12.32
N THR A 619 36.06 18.66 12.34
CA THR A 619 35.00 19.48 12.95
C THR A 619 35.16 19.66 14.46
N LYS A 620 35.59 18.62 15.19
CA LYS A 620 35.80 18.68 16.64
C LYS A 620 36.93 19.64 17.04
N TYR A 621 38.03 19.67 16.27
CA TYR A 621 39.21 20.46 16.60
C TYR A 621 39.20 21.87 15.99
N LEU A 622 38.73 22.08 14.76
CA LEU A 622 38.41 23.44 14.26
C LEU A 622 37.39 24.12 15.19
N GLY A 623 36.35 23.40 15.63
CA GLY A 623 35.37 23.91 16.57
C GLY A 623 35.93 24.24 17.97
N LYS A 624 37.10 23.72 18.35
CA LYS A 624 37.82 24.07 19.60
C LYS A 624 38.74 25.29 19.41
N VAL A 625 39.45 25.39 18.29
CA VAL A 625 40.24 26.57 17.90
C VAL A 625 39.34 27.79 17.92
N ILE A 626 38.17 27.66 17.27
CA ILE A 626 37.26 28.78 17.09
C ILE A 626 36.54 29.11 18.41
N ARG A 627 36.12 28.12 19.22
CA ARG A 627 35.53 28.39 20.54
C ARG A 627 36.48 29.06 21.54
N LYS A 628 37.79 28.81 21.47
CA LYS A 628 38.77 29.48 22.36
C LYS A 628 39.19 30.86 21.84
N GLY A 629 39.32 31.05 20.53
CA GLY A 629 39.58 32.37 19.93
C GLY A 629 38.41 33.35 20.08
N VAL A 630 37.17 32.86 20.22
CA VAL A 630 35.96 33.70 20.38
C VAL A 630 35.92 34.49 21.71
N LYS A 631 36.87 34.30 22.64
CA LYS A 631 36.92 35.14 23.86
C LYS A 631 37.65 36.47 23.72
N HIS A 632 38.47 36.68 22.69
CA HIS A 632 39.08 38.00 22.43
C HIS A 632 39.02 38.33 20.92
N GLY A 633 38.14 39.27 20.60
CA GLY A 633 37.58 39.52 19.26
C GLY A 633 38.51 40.08 18.18
N ASP A 634 39.83 40.09 18.37
CA ASP A 634 40.79 40.53 17.35
C ASP A 634 41.76 39.42 16.87
N ASP A 635 41.90 38.30 17.58
CA ASP A 635 42.81 37.20 17.15
C ASP A 635 42.17 36.22 16.14
N VAL A 636 40.85 36.29 15.90
CA VAL A 636 40.18 35.48 14.86
C VAL A 636 40.72 35.81 13.46
N ALA A 637 41.12 37.07 13.23
CA ALA A 637 41.73 37.50 11.98
C ALA A 637 43.15 36.92 11.80
N ALA A 638 43.94 36.79 12.88
CA ALA A 638 45.28 36.19 12.84
C ALA A 638 45.23 34.68 12.59
N VAL A 639 44.27 33.97 13.23
CA VAL A 639 44.01 32.54 13.01
C VAL A 639 43.54 32.26 11.58
N ARG A 640 42.60 33.07 11.08
CA ARG A 640 42.10 33.01 9.70
C ARG A 640 43.25 33.24 8.71
N LYS A 641 44.08 34.25 8.93
CA LYS A 641 45.24 34.57 8.10
C LYS A 641 46.28 33.44 8.05
N PHE A 642 46.57 32.76 9.17
CA PHE A 642 47.51 31.62 9.20
C PHE A 642 47.02 30.41 8.40
N ILE A 643 45.72 30.07 8.48
CA ILE A 643 45.11 28.96 7.72
C ILE A 643 44.96 29.31 6.23
N GLU A 644 44.62 30.56 5.91
CA GLU A 644 44.49 31.06 4.54
C GLU A 644 45.83 31.12 3.80
N GLU A 645 46.93 31.43 4.49
CA GLU A 645 48.26 31.54 3.87
C GLU A 645 48.90 30.17 3.56
N ASN A 646 48.58 29.09 4.30
CA ASN A 646 49.12 27.73 4.08
C ASN A 646 48.11 26.59 4.37
N PRO A 647 47.00 26.49 3.60
CA PRO A 647 45.84 25.66 3.94
C PRO A 647 46.16 24.16 3.95
N THR A 648 46.91 23.69 2.96
CA THR A 648 47.26 22.27 2.82
C THR A 648 48.09 21.76 4.00
N GLU A 649 48.96 22.59 4.58
CA GLU A 649 49.85 22.21 5.68
C GLU A 649 49.09 22.14 7.01
N ALA A 650 48.26 23.15 7.29
CA ALA A 650 47.34 23.17 8.45
C ALA A 650 46.35 21.98 8.45
N TYR A 651 45.76 21.64 7.30
CA TYR A 651 44.88 20.49 7.18
C TYR A 651 45.61 19.16 7.42
N ARG A 652 46.84 19.02 6.91
CA ARG A 652 47.62 17.80 7.12
C ARG A 652 48.11 17.68 8.57
N THR A 653 48.51 18.77 9.22
CA THR A 653 48.88 18.77 10.65
C THR A 653 47.72 18.25 11.50
N LEU A 654 46.49 18.71 11.23
CA LEU A 654 45.26 18.27 11.91
C LEU A 654 44.94 16.78 11.70
N VAL A 655 45.31 16.22 10.55
CA VAL A 655 45.09 14.80 10.23
C VAL A 655 46.17 13.91 10.86
N TYR A 656 47.42 14.38 10.90
CA TYR A 656 48.58 13.59 11.33
C TYR A 656 48.98 13.77 12.80
N GLY A 657 48.47 14.80 13.48
CA GLY A 657 48.77 15.05 14.89
C GLY A 657 47.93 14.20 15.86
N ASP A 658 48.51 13.83 16.99
CA ASP A 658 47.72 13.29 18.11
C ASP A 658 47.11 14.41 18.94
N GLU A 659 46.14 14.03 19.76
CA GLU A 659 45.36 14.94 20.57
C GLU A 659 46.20 15.84 21.48
N ALA A 660 47.31 15.37 22.05
CA ALA A 660 48.12 16.19 22.95
C ALA A 660 48.90 17.27 22.19
N ARG A 661 49.55 16.88 21.09
CA ARG A 661 50.31 17.81 20.24
C ARG A 661 49.40 18.78 19.50
N LEU A 662 48.25 18.32 19.01
CA LEU A 662 47.24 19.18 18.40
C LEU A 662 46.66 20.20 19.38
N ASN A 663 46.43 19.82 20.65
CA ASN A 663 45.98 20.78 21.65
C ASN A 663 47.02 21.87 21.95
N LEU A 664 48.32 21.53 21.94
CA LEU A 664 49.41 22.51 22.13
C LEU A 664 49.57 23.43 20.91
N TRP A 665 49.51 22.86 19.71
CA TRP A 665 49.52 23.59 18.44
C TRP A 665 48.36 24.58 18.36
N ILE A 666 47.14 24.12 18.67
CA ILE A 666 45.93 24.96 18.70
C ILE A 666 45.99 26.02 19.80
N LYS A 667 46.60 25.71 20.95
CA LYS A 667 46.78 26.69 22.01
C LYS A 667 47.74 27.81 21.56
N ALA A 668 48.85 27.47 20.90
CA ALA A 668 49.77 28.49 20.36
C ALA A 668 49.07 29.39 19.34
N ILE A 669 48.26 28.82 18.44
CA ILE A 669 47.43 29.56 17.49
C ILE A 669 46.42 30.48 18.21
N ALA A 670 45.74 29.96 19.23
CA ALA A 670 44.72 30.70 19.97
C ALA A 670 45.30 31.78 20.91
N ASP A 671 46.54 31.62 21.36
CA ASP A 671 47.29 32.61 22.15
C ASP A 671 47.98 33.66 21.24
N GLY A 672 47.79 33.59 19.91
CA GLY A 672 48.35 34.53 18.92
C GLY A 672 49.83 34.31 18.57
N ASP A 673 50.46 33.23 19.05
CA ASP A 673 51.89 32.93 18.90
C ASP A 673 52.15 32.11 17.61
N ILE A 674 52.11 32.79 16.46
CA ILE A 674 52.09 32.18 15.12
C ILE A 674 53.42 31.47 14.75
N GLU A 675 54.58 31.99 15.18
CA GLU A 675 55.86 31.32 14.91
C GLU A 675 55.95 29.98 15.63
N LYS A 676 55.48 29.93 16.89
CA LYS A 676 55.42 28.71 17.67
C LYS A 676 54.41 27.72 17.09
N ALA A 677 53.26 28.21 16.61
CA ALA A 677 52.27 27.40 15.91
C ALA A 677 52.85 26.76 14.64
N ARG A 678 53.58 27.53 13.81
CA ARG A 678 54.20 27.00 12.60
C ARG A 678 55.24 25.92 12.93
N GLY A 679 56.14 26.17 13.88
CA GLY A 679 57.15 25.18 14.30
C GLY A 679 56.56 23.90 14.88
N LEU A 680 55.46 23.98 15.65
CA LEU A 680 54.74 22.81 16.15
C LEU A 680 54.00 22.04 15.03
N GLY A 681 53.50 22.73 14.01
CA GLY A 681 52.83 22.12 12.86
C GLY A 681 53.81 21.35 11.97
N GLU A 682 54.97 21.94 11.70
CA GLU A 682 56.08 21.31 10.98
C GLU A 682 56.61 20.06 11.73
N ASP A 683 56.75 20.11 13.06
CA ASP A 683 57.15 18.94 13.87
C ASP A 683 56.14 17.78 13.78
N ILE A 684 54.84 18.07 13.84
CA ILE A 684 53.78 17.06 13.71
C ILE A 684 53.79 16.38 12.34
N LEU A 685 54.01 17.15 11.28
CA LEU A 685 54.04 16.64 9.92
C LEU A 685 55.28 15.78 9.65
N ASN A 686 56.41 16.16 10.24
CA ASN A 686 57.65 15.40 10.14
C ASN A 686 57.64 14.16 11.06
N ASN A 687 56.84 14.15 12.13
CA ASN A 687 56.70 13.04 13.08
C ASN A 687 55.23 12.63 13.32
N PRO A 688 54.53 12.04 12.32
CA PRO A 688 53.08 11.82 12.37
C PRO A 688 52.67 10.77 13.41
N ALA A 689 51.58 11.03 14.14
CA ALA A 689 51.04 10.19 15.20
C ALA A 689 50.35 8.91 14.69
N ILE A 690 49.66 8.99 13.55
CA ILE A 690 49.01 7.84 12.91
C ILE A 690 49.86 7.42 11.71
N LYS A 691 50.33 6.18 11.72
CA LYS A 691 51.10 5.61 10.61
C LYS A 691 50.17 5.21 9.47
N ASP A 692 50.60 5.38 8.21
CA ASP A 692 49.78 5.02 7.02
C ASP A 692 49.28 3.56 7.05
N SER A 693 50.06 2.67 7.67
CA SER A 693 49.72 1.27 7.95
C SER A 693 48.45 1.12 8.82
N GLU A 694 48.24 1.98 9.81
CA GLU A 694 47.07 1.97 10.69
C GLU A 694 45.81 2.54 10.00
N ALA A 695 46.00 3.53 9.11
CA ALA A 695 44.92 4.10 8.30
C ALA A 695 44.35 3.07 7.29
N ILE A 696 45.21 2.29 6.64
CA ILE A 696 44.81 1.21 5.72
C ILE A 696 44.01 0.11 6.44
N ASN A 697 44.38 -0.23 7.67
CA ASN A 697 43.62 -1.21 8.46
C ASN A 697 42.21 -0.72 8.82
N LYS A 698 42.07 0.55 9.23
CA LYS A 698 40.75 1.16 9.51
C LYS A 698 39.90 1.29 8.25
N PHE A 699 40.50 1.63 7.12
CA PHE A 699 39.81 1.72 5.84
C PHE A 699 39.27 0.35 5.38
N ASN A 700 40.10 -0.70 5.47
CA ASN A 700 39.64 -2.07 5.22
C ASN A 700 38.43 -2.43 6.10
N GLN A 701 38.42 -2.07 7.39
CA GLN A 701 37.28 -2.33 8.28
C GLN A 701 36.00 -1.56 7.89
N TRP A 702 36.11 -0.30 7.43
CA TRP A 702 34.97 0.46 6.91
C TRP A 702 34.40 -0.11 5.62
N LEU A 703 35.27 -0.54 4.69
CA LEU A 703 34.84 -1.23 3.49
C LEU A 703 34.16 -2.57 3.83
N ASP A 704 34.69 -3.32 4.81
CA ASP A 704 34.08 -4.56 5.29
C ASP A 704 32.64 -4.33 5.81
N GLU A 705 32.40 -3.25 6.55
CA GLU A 705 31.06 -2.93 7.09
C GLU A 705 30.12 -2.34 6.03
N LEU A 706 30.65 -1.58 5.08
CA LEU A 706 29.87 -1.01 3.96
C LEU A 706 29.46 -2.10 2.97
N GLU A 707 30.36 -3.03 2.64
CA GLU A 707 30.06 -4.24 1.86
C GLU A 707 29.02 -5.12 2.56
N LYS A 708 29.13 -5.29 3.88
CA LYS A 708 28.12 -6.01 4.69
C LYS A 708 26.75 -5.33 4.69
N GLN A 709 26.69 -3.99 4.69
CA GLN A 709 25.41 -3.26 4.55
C GLN A 709 24.83 -3.38 3.14
N ILE A 710 25.69 -3.42 2.11
CA ILE A 710 25.28 -3.68 0.73
C ILE A 710 24.76 -5.13 0.59
N ASP A 711 25.40 -6.11 1.22
CA ASP A 711 25.00 -7.53 1.18
C ASP A 711 23.67 -7.81 1.91
N ASN A 712 23.26 -6.91 2.81
CA ASN A 712 21.94 -6.96 3.48
C ASN A 712 20.80 -6.40 2.61
N ILE A 713 21.07 -5.90 1.41
CA ILE A 713 20.07 -5.44 0.44
C ILE A 713 19.57 -6.67 -0.35
N ASP A 714 18.26 -6.93 -0.36
CA ASP A 714 17.66 -8.13 -0.98
C ASP A 714 18.05 -8.28 -2.47
N PRO A 715 18.85 -9.29 -2.84
CA PRO A 715 19.42 -9.41 -4.16
C PRO A 715 18.43 -9.91 -5.23
N ALA A 716 17.21 -10.30 -4.86
CA ALA A 716 16.23 -10.84 -5.81
C ALA A 716 15.33 -9.78 -6.49
N HIS A 717 15.46 -8.49 -6.13
CA HIS A 717 14.69 -7.42 -6.79
C HIS A 717 15.46 -6.81 -7.98
N PRO A 718 14.92 -6.86 -9.21
CA PRO A 718 15.66 -6.55 -10.44
C PRO A 718 16.17 -5.09 -10.55
N ASP A 719 15.53 -4.13 -9.85
CA ASP A 719 15.91 -2.71 -9.87
C ASP A 719 17.11 -2.36 -8.98
N TYR A 720 17.36 -3.14 -7.91
CA TYR A 720 18.47 -2.87 -6.98
C TYR A 720 19.76 -3.59 -7.38
N ALA A 721 19.68 -4.60 -8.24
CA ALA A 721 20.84 -5.33 -8.72
C ALA A 721 21.87 -4.40 -9.40
N LYS A 722 21.42 -3.39 -10.16
CA LYS A 722 22.30 -2.41 -10.82
C LYS A 722 22.88 -1.39 -9.84
N VAL A 723 22.07 -0.89 -8.90
CA VAL A 723 22.53 0.05 -7.86
C VAL A 723 23.54 -0.60 -6.93
N VAL A 724 23.31 -1.84 -6.51
CA VAL A 724 24.25 -2.63 -5.72
C VAL A 724 25.53 -2.92 -6.51
N ALA A 725 25.43 -3.20 -7.81
CA ALA A 725 26.61 -3.38 -8.67
C ALA A 725 27.42 -2.08 -8.83
N ASP A 726 26.77 -0.94 -9.04
CA ASP A 726 27.43 0.37 -9.20
C ASP A 726 28.09 0.82 -7.88
N ILE A 727 27.44 0.59 -6.74
CA ILE A 727 28.03 0.89 -5.42
C ILE A 727 29.24 -0.03 -5.16
N ARG A 728 29.16 -1.34 -5.45
CA ARG A 728 30.31 -2.25 -5.33
C ARG A 728 31.44 -1.85 -6.27
N ASP A 729 31.15 -1.38 -7.49
CA ASP A 729 32.18 -0.91 -8.42
C ASP A 729 32.85 0.39 -7.96
N ASN A 730 32.09 1.31 -7.35
CA ASN A 730 32.63 2.52 -6.73
C ASN A 730 33.51 2.21 -5.51
N VAL A 731 33.16 1.18 -4.72
CA VAL A 731 34.00 0.69 -3.62
C VAL A 731 35.34 0.16 -4.13
N ARG A 732 35.33 -0.60 -5.23
CA ARG A 732 36.55 -1.13 -5.87
C ARG A 732 37.42 -0.03 -6.47
N GLU A 733 36.82 1.00 -7.05
CA GLU A 733 37.55 2.15 -7.60
C GLU A 733 38.21 2.97 -6.49
N ALA A 734 37.48 3.25 -5.40
CA ALA A 734 38.02 3.94 -4.23
C ALA A 734 39.19 3.18 -3.58
N ALA A 735 39.14 1.85 -3.51
CA ALA A 735 40.25 1.03 -3.02
C ALA A 735 41.52 1.16 -3.90
N GLY A 736 41.37 1.27 -5.22
CA GLY A 736 42.48 1.43 -6.16
C GLY A 736 43.17 2.79 -6.05
N ASP A 737 42.39 3.87 -5.94
CA ASP A 737 42.94 5.23 -5.92
C ASP A 737 43.77 5.51 -4.65
N VAL A 738 43.41 4.92 -3.51
CA VAL A 738 44.20 4.99 -2.27
C VAL A 738 45.59 4.37 -2.45
N LEU A 739 45.67 3.24 -3.15
CA LEU A 739 46.92 2.51 -3.37
C LEU A 739 47.81 3.15 -4.44
N ALA A 740 47.22 3.78 -5.45
CA ALA A 740 47.96 4.53 -6.47
C ALA A 740 48.79 5.66 -5.86
N TYR A 741 48.29 6.30 -4.79
CA TYR A 741 48.95 7.43 -4.15
C TYR A 741 50.14 7.03 -3.27
N ILE A 742 50.05 5.90 -2.55
CA ILE A 742 51.14 5.38 -1.70
C ILE A 742 52.15 4.53 -2.52
N GLY A 743 51.71 3.92 -3.62
CA GLY A 743 52.56 3.14 -4.51
C GLY A 743 53.26 3.99 -5.56
N ASP A 744 52.60 4.16 -6.72
CA ASP A 744 53.24 4.79 -7.88
C ASP A 744 53.53 6.28 -7.65
N ALA A 745 52.58 7.05 -7.13
CA ALA A 745 52.79 8.49 -6.94
C ALA A 745 53.85 8.81 -5.86
N ASP A 746 53.94 8.03 -4.77
CA ASP A 746 54.97 8.19 -3.74
C ASP A 746 56.36 7.81 -4.25
N LEU A 747 56.46 6.82 -5.13
CA LEU A 747 57.73 6.43 -5.75
C LEU A 747 58.20 7.41 -6.80
N VAL A 748 57.28 7.91 -7.62
CA VAL A 748 57.60 8.86 -8.69
C VAL A 748 57.90 10.25 -8.11
N ARG A 749 57.16 10.67 -7.07
CA ARG A 749 57.19 12.06 -6.58
C ARG A 749 57.74 12.23 -5.16
N GLY A 750 57.95 11.14 -4.42
CA GLY A 750 58.42 11.15 -3.03
C GLY A 750 59.71 10.35 -2.80
N SER A 751 60.12 10.26 -1.52
CA SER A 751 61.32 9.52 -1.09
C SER A 751 61.12 8.01 -1.13
N GLY A 752 59.87 7.52 -1.16
CA GLY A 752 59.53 6.10 -1.06
C GLY A 752 59.50 5.57 0.38
N GLU A 753 59.79 6.39 1.39
CA GLU A 753 59.83 5.99 2.80
C GLU A 753 58.46 5.58 3.36
N ARG A 754 57.36 6.17 2.85
CA ARG A 754 56.00 5.81 3.27
C ARG A 754 55.60 4.45 2.72
N LEU A 755 55.90 4.20 1.45
CA LEU A 755 55.75 2.86 0.87
C LEU A 755 56.62 1.86 1.64
N ALA A 756 57.90 2.16 1.88
CA ALA A 756 58.82 1.29 2.64
C ALA A 756 58.26 0.88 4.01
N LYS A 757 57.77 1.85 4.77
CA LYS A 757 57.17 1.63 6.09
C LYS A 757 55.87 0.82 6.01
N LEU A 758 55.06 1.04 4.98
CA LEU A 758 53.86 0.24 4.74
C LEU A 758 54.20 -1.22 4.40
N LEU A 759 55.19 -1.42 3.53
CA LEU A 759 55.69 -2.75 3.15
C LEU A 759 56.28 -3.49 4.36
N ASP A 760 56.89 -2.79 5.30
CA ASP A 760 57.44 -3.39 6.51
C ASP A 760 56.40 -3.71 7.59
N GLU A 761 55.41 -2.83 7.78
CA GLU A 761 54.53 -2.89 8.94
C GLU A 761 53.13 -3.45 8.63
N ASN A 762 52.65 -3.39 7.39
CA ASN A 762 51.29 -3.84 7.03
C ASN A 762 51.17 -4.32 5.57
N TRP A 763 52.14 -5.15 5.15
CA TRP A 763 52.16 -5.76 3.82
C TRP A 763 50.85 -6.47 3.47
N ASP A 764 50.37 -7.35 4.36
CA ASP A 764 49.17 -8.15 4.11
C ASP A 764 47.89 -7.31 4.04
N GLY A 765 47.76 -6.26 4.86
CA GLY A 765 46.61 -5.35 4.82
C GLY A 765 46.58 -4.49 3.56
N ALA A 766 47.74 -4.07 3.07
CA ALA A 766 47.88 -3.36 1.81
C ALA A 766 47.54 -4.26 0.61
N PHE A 767 48.04 -5.51 0.58
CA PHE A 767 47.66 -6.48 -0.46
C PHE A 767 46.20 -6.93 -0.36
N LYS A 768 45.62 -7.00 0.84
CA LYS A 768 44.16 -7.22 1.03
C LYS A 768 43.36 -6.11 0.35
N LEU A 769 43.74 -4.86 0.55
CA LEU A 769 43.11 -3.72 -0.11
C LEU A 769 43.36 -3.74 -1.63
N ALA A 770 44.57 -4.10 -2.07
CA ALA A 770 44.94 -4.16 -3.49
C ALA A 770 44.16 -5.21 -4.26
N ARG A 771 43.86 -6.37 -3.65
CA ARG A 771 43.02 -7.40 -4.27
C ARG A 771 41.55 -7.00 -4.40
N ARG A 772 41.08 -5.97 -3.68
CA ARG A 772 39.73 -5.40 -3.85
C ARG A 772 39.68 -4.40 -5.00
N ALA A 773 40.79 -3.74 -5.28
CA ALA A 773 40.87 -2.74 -6.32
C ALA A 773 40.69 -3.36 -7.70
N LYS A 774 40.16 -2.57 -8.66
CA LYS A 774 40.22 -2.94 -10.07
C LYS A 774 41.69 -2.96 -10.54
N PRO A 775 42.11 -3.89 -11.42
CA PRO A 775 43.48 -3.96 -11.91
C PRO A 775 43.87 -2.62 -12.54
N LYS A 776 44.90 -1.98 -12.00
CA LYS A 776 45.48 -0.75 -12.49
C LYS A 776 46.97 -0.78 -12.15
N TYR A 777 47.82 -0.40 -13.10
CA TYR A 777 49.28 -0.44 -13.01
C TYR A 777 49.82 0.35 -11.82
N HIS A 778 49.97 -0.32 -10.68
CA HIS A 778 50.50 0.21 -9.43
C HIS A 778 51.60 -0.73 -8.95
N PHE A 779 52.47 -0.27 -8.05
CA PHE A 779 53.57 -1.09 -7.49
C PHE A 779 53.14 -2.51 -7.09
N PHE A 780 52.00 -2.67 -6.42
CA PHE A 780 51.49 -3.97 -5.95
C PHE A 780 51.12 -4.93 -7.10
N GLU A 781 50.61 -4.41 -8.21
CA GLU A 781 50.27 -5.17 -9.41
C GLU A 781 51.54 -5.59 -10.16
N SER A 782 52.45 -4.63 -10.42
CA SER A 782 53.74 -4.91 -11.04
C SER A 782 54.59 -5.88 -10.21
N PHE A 783 54.48 -5.84 -8.88
CA PHE A 783 55.15 -6.79 -7.98
C PHE A 783 54.65 -8.23 -8.16
N GLU A 784 53.33 -8.45 -8.20
CA GLU A 784 52.76 -9.79 -8.43
C GLU A 784 53.13 -10.32 -9.82
N ILE A 785 53.09 -9.46 -10.85
CA ILE A 785 53.44 -9.83 -12.23
C ILE A 785 54.92 -10.20 -12.34
N VAL A 786 55.83 -9.41 -11.75
CA VAL A 786 57.27 -9.67 -11.77
C VAL A 786 57.66 -10.90 -10.96
N LYS A 787 57.06 -11.08 -9.78
CA LYS A 787 57.44 -12.15 -8.85
C LYS A 787 56.82 -13.51 -9.20
N TYR A 788 55.57 -13.50 -9.66
CA TYR A 788 54.79 -14.73 -9.85
C TYR A 788 54.29 -14.94 -11.28
N GLY A 789 54.52 -13.98 -12.19
CA GLY A 789 54.08 -14.09 -13.60
C GLY A 789 52.56 -14.00 -13.77
N LYS A 790 51.87 -13.27 -12.87
CA LYS A 790 50.41 -13.08 -12.91
C LYS A 790 49.99 -11.74 -12.30
N ALA A 791 48.86 -11.21 -12.75
CA ALA A 791 48.22 -10.01 -12.20
C ALA A 791 47.56 -10.28 -10.83
N LEU A 792 47.13 -9.21 -10.15
CA LEU A 792 46.55 -9.30 -8.79
C LEU A 792 45.23 -10.08 -8.74
N ASP A 793 44.48 -10.09 -9.85
CA ASP A 793 43.28 -10.90 -10.03
C ASP A 793 43.57 -12.39 -10.35
N GLY A 794 44.86 -12.76 -10.44
CA GLY A 794 45.33 -14.11 -10.71
C GLY A 794 45.58 -14.42 -12.19
N THR A 795 45.31 -13.49 -13.10
CA THR A 795 45.46 -13.70 -14.56
C THR A 795 46.94 -13.86 -14.94
N PRO A 796 47.34 -14.92 -15.67
CA PRO A 796 48.72 -15.12 -16.09
C PRO A 796 49.22 -13.99 -17.00
N MET A 797 50.35 -13.37 -16.67
CA MET A 797 50.88 -12.21 -17.40
C MET A 797 52.40 -12.17 -17.36
N LYS A 798 53.05 -11.91 -18.51
CA LYS A 798 54.51 -11.79 -18.57
C LYS A 798 54.95 -10.38 -18.16
N PRO A 799 55.95 -10.24 -17.29
CA PRO A 799 56.41 -8.93 -16.85
C PRO A 799 57.09 -8.14 -17.97
N HIS A 800 56.77 -6.85 -18.04
CA HIS A 800 57.41 -5.91 -18.95
C HIS A 800 58.51 -5.11 -18.24
N MET A 801 59.39 -4.47 -19.01
CA MET A 801 60.52 -3.69 -18.48
C MET A 801 60.08 -2.62 -17.46
N HIS A 802 58.90 -2.04 -17.66
CA HIS A 802 58.30 -1.07 -16.75
C HIS A 802 57.97 -1.68 -15.37
N ASP A 803 57.48 -2.93 -15.33
CA ASP A 803 57.15 -3.60 -14.07
C ASP A 803 58.40 -3.88 -13.23
N TYR A 804 59.46 -4.36 -13.86
CA TYR A 804 60.76 -4.53 -13.21
C TYR A 804 61.31 -3.20 -12.70
N ALA A 805 61.21 -2.13 -13.50
CA ALA A 805 61.69 -0.81 -13.12
C ALA A 805 60.94 -0.25 -11.91
N LEU A 806 59.61 -0.39 -11.86
CA LEU A 806 58.80 0.09 -10.74
C LEU A 806 59.12 -0.67 -9.44
N VAL A 807 59.22 -2.00 -9.52
CA VAL A 807 59.52 -2.84 -8.35
C VAL A 807 60.92 -2.56 -7.82
N LEU A 808 61.94 -2.52 -8.68
CA LEU A 808 63.31 -2.23 -8.27
C LEU A 808 63.46 -0.82 -7.71
N THR A 809 62.76 0.17 -8.29
CA THR A 809 62.77 1.55 -7.78
C THR A 809 62.18 1.64 -6.38
N ALA A 810 61.12 0.87 -6.11
CA ALA A 810 60.49 0.82 -4.80
C ALA A 810 61.40 0.25 -3.71
N PHE A 811 62.01 -0.90 -3.96
CA PHE A 811 62.91 -1.55 -3.01
C PHE A 811 64.19 -0.72 -2.76
N ASN A 812 64.79 -0.17 -3.83
CA ASN A 812 65.95 0.72 -3.70
C ASN A 812 65.64 1.99 -2.89
N LYS A 813 64.50 2.64 -3.13
CA LYS A 813 64.10 3.84 -2.37
C LYS A 813 63.70 3.52 -0.93
N ALA A 814 63.20 2.32 -0.68
CA ALA A 814 62.94 1.80 0.66
C ALA A 814 64.21 1.39 1.43
N ASN A 815 65.40 1.45 0.80
CA ASN A 815 66.66 0.91 1.32
C ASN A 815 66.53 -0.56 1.79
N LYS A 816 65.80 -1.38 1.02
CA LYS A 816 65.63 -2.82 1.27
C LYS A 816 65.89 -3.68 0.06
#